data_AF-A0A7C1ATY6-F1
#
_entry.id   AF-A0A7C1ATY6-F1
#
_cell.length_a   1.000
_cell.length_b   1.000
_cell.length_c   1.000
_cell.angle_alpha   90.00
_cell.angle_beta   90.00
_cell.angle_gamma   90.00
#
_symmetry.space_group_name_H-M   'P 1'
#
loop_
_entity.id
_entity.type
_entity.pdbx_description
1 polymer ?
#
loop_
_entity_poly.entity_id
_entity_poly.type
_entity_poly.pdbx_seq_one_letter_code
_entity_poly.pdbx_strand_id
1 'polypeptide(L)'
;VLWQRALGLVFGNTVYATSTVLVAVMLGFAVGAMLFGGVARRSRNPLFLFGLVEIGIGLSALMVPAAFSSIRGLYRILYLHSGTFTGPLTLVRFSLSVAVLLLPTVLMGGTLPLLVEFYARDLQTFGRRVGLLYGFNTFGAVAGVLACTFLLLPWTGVPVTRMTAVAINFAAGLAALWMSRGCVRPAAPRLDAGDGHEKESPTARDRGWIWGLMAAALSGFLALGFEVAWYRAFIMVYGSTTYSFGSMLAVFLAGIGAGSLLAGRWLDRWPQHAFLMLGASSILIGVSSLIAIGRFDAEPEFLLRFLVRHDFRWSAMIASKMFITAKAMLVPALCFGFNFTAAARIVRRALFSSGAATAAVYATNTAGAVTGALLVGFALLPIAGLEQTLLFLSLGAFPLAVLAVEASVEKPLLRSAALVVVLAFLCLKMLHRDVWDRHLLAMGAYFSPWNYVEDGRVIIRDRAESEELLYYHDGLTATVSASKLPDETYYFSINGKVEADTTPRGMVVQRMIGHLPMLFHGSAKKVLNIGLGAGVTLGALGTYPVECLDTVEIEPVVTAVALIWRRFNHGVMLHPKLRTIWWDGRNYLFCTTNTYDVIASDPFEPVVGGAAQLFTVEHFRTARAHLNPGGIMCQWIPTYEMSERDYGCLVKTFVT
;
A
#
# COMPACT_ATOMS: atom_id res chain seq x y z
N VAL A 1 7.52 -3.35 5.27
CA VAL A 1 7.01 -3.06 6.63
C VAL A 1 7.93 -2.12 7.43
N LEU A 2 9.16 -2.51 7.81
CA LEU A 2 10.03 -1.68 8.67
C LEU A 2 10.39 -0.32 8.07
N TRP A 3 10.87 -0.28 6.83
CA TRP A 3 11.24 0.98 6.18
C TRP A 3 10.03 1.90 5.96
N GLN A 4 8.87 1.36 5.61
CA GLN A 4 7.63 2.13 5.48
C GLN A 4 7.26 2.82 6.81
N ARG A 5 7.36 2.13 7.95
CA ARG A 5 7.16 2.74 9.27
C ARG A 5 8.19 3.83 9.57
N ALA A 6 9.46 3.60 9.26
CA ALA A 6 10.53 4.59 9.49
C ALA A 6 10.36 5.85 8.60
N LEU A 7 9.91 5.67 7.36
CA LEU A 7 9.71 6.75 6.41
C LEU A 7 8.47 7.58 6.71
N GLY A 8 7.39 6.97 7.21
CA GLY A 8 6.25 7.71 7.75
C GLY A 8 6.69 8.69 8.85
N LEU A 9 7.65 8.29 9.70
CA LEU A 9 8.21 9.18 10.72
C LEU A 9 9.02 10.37 10.17
N VAL A 10 9.45 10.35 8.90
CA VAL A 10 10.23 11.43 8.29
C VAL A 10 9.35 12.29 7.39
N PHE A 11 8.60 11.67 6.49
CA PHE A 11 7.86 12.35 5.43
C PHE A 11 6.36 12.56 5.73
N GLY A 12 5.85 12.00 6.84
CA GLY A 12 4.42 11.96 7.16
C GLY A 12 3.71 10.77 6.51
N ASN A 13 2.43 10.56 6.83
CA ASN A 13 1.61 9.46 6.30
C ASN A 13 0.65 9.92 5.20
N THR A 14 1.11 10.81 4.32
CA THR A 14 0.34 11.15 3.13
C THR A 14 0.49 10.06 2.08
N VAL A 15 -0.50 9.92 1.20
CA VAL A 15 -0.40 9.03 0.02
C VAL A 15 0.80 9.42 -0.85
N TYR A 16 1.09 10.72 -0.96
CA TYR A 16 2.29 11.23 -1.62
C TYR A 16 3.57 10.64 -1.04
N ALA A 17 3.73 10.64 0.28
CA ALA A 17 4.91 10.12 0.95
C ALA A 17 5.04 8.59 0.79
N THR A 18 3.98 7.84 1.04
CA THR A 18 4.01 6.36 1.00
C THR A 18 4.26 5.82 -0.40
N SER A 19 3.60 6.38 -1.42
CA SER A 19 3.81 5.93 -2.80
C SER A 19 5.18 6.34 -3.34
N THR A 20 5.67 7.54 -2.99
CA THR A 20 7.01 8.00 -3.39
C THR A 20 8.09 7.05 -2.90
N VAL A 21 7.96 6.58 -1.66
CA VAL A 21 8.85 5.56 -1.07
C VAL A 21 8.75 4.23 -1.80
N LEU A 22 7.53 3.77 -2.07
CA LEU A 22 7.31 2.51 -2.78
C LEU A 22 7.97 2.54 -4.17
N VAL A 23 7.80 3.65 -4.90
CA VAL A 23 8.41 3.86 -6.21
C VAL A 23 9.93 3.87 -6.12
N ALA A 24 10.51 4.55 -5.14
CA ALA A 24 11.95 4.55 -4.92
C ALA A 24 12.50 3.12 -4.68
N VAL A 25 11.78 2.32 -3.89
CA VAL A 25 12.15 0.92 -3.61
C VAL A 25 12.06 0.07 -4.88
N MET A 26 10.94 0.14 -5.59
CA MET A 26 10.71 -0.65 -6.80
C MET A 26 11.65 -0.24 -7.95
N LEU A 27 11.95 1.05 -8.09
CA LEU A 27 12.94 1.51 -9.07
C LEU A 27 14.31 0.90 -8.78
N GLY A 28 14.72 0.85 -7.51
CA GLY A 28 15.94 0.17 -7.11
C GLY A 28 15.93 -1.32 -7.45
N PHE A 29 14.81 -2.03 -7.23
CA PHE A 29 14.68 -3.43 -7.65
C PHE A 29 14.85 -3.60 -9.17
N ALA A 30 14.23 -2.75 -9.97
CA ALA A 30 14.34 -2.80 -11.43
C ALA A 30 15.78 -2.53 -11.90
N VAL A 31 16.43 -1.50 -11.37
CA VAL A 31 17.83 -1.16 -11.67
C VAL A 31 18.77 -2.30 -11.25
N GLY A 32 18.58 -2.83 -10.03
CA GLY A 32 19.32 -3.98 -9.51
C GLY A 32 19.20 -5.21 -10.41
N ALA A 33 17.98 -5.53 -10.84
CA ALA A 33 17.74 -6.65 -11.72
C ALA A 33 18.54 -6.54 -13.02
N MET A 34 18.52 -5.37 -13.67
CA MET A 34 19.23 -5.14 -14.92
C MET A 34 20.76 -5.20 -14.74
N LEU A 35 21.28 -4.54 -13.70
CA LEU A 35 22.71 -4.53 -13.40
C LEU A 35 23.24 -5.94 -13.13
N PHE A 36 22.59 -6.66 -12.21
CA PHE A 36 23.04 -7.99 -11.82
C PHE A 36 22.69 -9.06 -12.85
N GLY A 37 21.70 -8.87 -13.73
CA GLY A 37 21.49 -9.73 -14.90
C GLY A 37 22.69 -9.72 -15.85
N GLY A 38 23.28 -8.54 -16.10
CA GLY A 38 24.49 -8.40 -16.90
C GLY A 38 25.73 -8.98 -16.23
N VAL A 39 25.87 -8.78 -14.90
CA VAL A 39 26.98 -9.32 -14.10
C VAL A 39 26.88 -10.84 -13.96
N ALA A 40 25.69 -11.39 -13.70
CA ALA A 40 25.44 -12.82 -13.56
C ALA A 40 25.92 -13.57 -14.80
N ARG A 41 25.57 -13.07 -16.00
CA ARG A 41 26.00 -13.63 -17.28
C ARG A 41 27.52 -13.76 -17.42
N ARG A 42 28.29 -12.82 -16.86
CA ARG A 42 29.77 -12.78 -16.95
C ARG A 42 30.45 -13.54 -15.80
N SER A 43 29.70 -13.93 -14.77
CA SER A 43 30.27 -14.52 -13.56
C SER A 43 30.52 -16.01 -13.71
N ARG A 44 31.71 -16.44 -13.30
CA ARG A 44 32.08 -17.87 -13.16
C ARG A 44 31.47 -18.51 -11.91
N ASN A 45 31.07 -17.70 -10.92
CA ASN A 45 30.47 -18.15 -9.67
C ASN A 45 29.34 -17.19 -9.24
N PRO A 46 28.14 -17.28 -9.83
CA PRO A 46 27.01 -16.42 -9.45
C PRO A 46 26.55 -16.61 -8.00
N LEU A 47 26.77 -17.80 -7.41
CA LEU A 47 26.42 -18.08 -6.01
C LEU A 47 27.33 -17.31 -5.03
N PHE A 48 28.62 -17.17 -5.35
CA PHE A 48 29.52 -16.31 -4.58
C PHE A 48 29.06 -14.85 -4.60
N LEU A 49 28.71 -14.33 -5.79
CA LEU A 49 28.19 -12.97 -5.92
C LEU A 49 26.87 -12.78 -5.16
N PHE A 50 25.97 -13.77 -5.21
CA PHE A 50 24.76 -13.77 -4.41
C PHE A 50 25.08 -13.65 -2.92
N GLY A 51 26.05 -14.42 -2.40
CA GLY A 51 26.47 -14.32 -1.01
C GLY A 51 27.01 -12.94 -0.60
N LEU A 52 27.79 -12.30 -1.48
CA LEU A 52 28.25 -10.91 -1.26
C LEU A 52 27.09 -9.91 -1.29
N VAL A 53 26.13 -10.08 -2.20
CA VAL A 53 24.95 -9.22 -2.31
C VAL A 53 24.10 -9.31 -1.05
N GLU A 54 23.83 -10.52 -0.52
CA GLU A 54 23.07 -10.71 0.72
C GLU A 54 23.75 -10.06 1.94
N ILE A 55 25.08 -10.20 2.07
CA ILE A 55 25.86 -9.49 3.09
C ILE A 55 25.75 -7.96 2.91
N GLY A 56 25.83 -7.49 1.66
CA GLY A 56 25.64 -6.08 1.33
C GLY A 56 24.24 -5.55 1.70
N ILE A 57 23.19 -6.34 1.52
CA ILE A 57 21.82 -5.99 1.96
C ILE A 57 21.79 -5.85 3.49
N GLY A 58 22.40 -6.80 4.22
CA GLY A 58 22.53 -6.73 5.67
C GLY A 58 23.26 -5.47 6.16
N LEU A 59 24.43 -5.18 5.58
CA LEU A 59 25.24 -3.99 5.90
C LEU A 59 24.51 -2.68 5.57
N SER A 60 23.92 -2.58 4.38
CA SER A 60 23.18 -1.38 3.99
C SER A 60 21.95 -1.15 4.88
N ALA A 61 21.23 -2.21 5.27
CA ALA A 61 20.11 -2.12 6.20
C ALA A 61 20.50 -1.62 7.61
N LEU A 62 21.74 -1.86 8.06
CA LEU A 62 22.28 -1.29 9.30
C LEU A 62 22.51 0.22 9.20
N MET A 63 22.85 0.73 8.02
CA MET A 63 23.13 2.16 7.79
C MET A 63 21.87 3.00 7.63
N VAL A 64 20.74 2.39 7.22
CA VAL A 64 19.46 3.08 6.95
C VAL A 64 18.98 4.01 8.09
N PRO A 65 19.04 3.64 9.38
CA PRO A 65 18.61 4.53 10.48
C PRO A 65 19.45 5.80 10.58
N ALA A 66 20.77 5.68 10.42
CA ALA A 66 21.69 6.82 10.44
C ALA A 66 21.45 7.72 9.22
N ALA A 67 21.24 7.11 8.05
CA ALA A 67 20.83 7.84 6.84
C ALA A 67 19.53 8.62 7.09
N PHE A 68 18.50 8.01 7.68
CA PHE A 68 17.25 8.69 8.04
C PHE A 68 17.40 9.84 9.02
N SER A 69 18.35 9.77 9.96
CA SER A 69 18.64 10.90 10.85
C SER A 69 19.22 12.09 10.09
N SER A 70 20.08 11.84 9.09
CA SER A 70 20.74 12.88 8.30
C SER A 70 19.76 13.60 7.36
N ILE A 71 18.90 12.86 6.65
CA ILE A 71 17.94 13.48 5.73
C ILE A 71 16.81 14.26 6.42
N ARG A 72 16.53 14.01 7.71
CA ARG A 72 15.52 14.77 8.45
C ARG A 72 15.83 16.27 8.49
N GLY A 73 17.09 16.63 8.76
CA GLY A 73 17.52 18.04 8.78
C GLY A 73 17.42 18.68 7.40
N LEU A 74 17.90 17.99 6.37
CA LEU A 74 17.85 18.46 4.99
C LEU A 74 16.40 18.65 4.51
N TYR A 75 15.51 17.69 4.80
CA TYR A 75 14.09 17.78 4.44
C TYR A 75 13.42 19.01 5.05
N ARG A 76 13.70 19.32 6.33
CA ARG A 76 13.16 20.53 6.99
C ARG A 76 13.62 21.82 6.31
N ILE A 77 14.90 21.91 5.95
CA ILE A 77 15.45 23.10 5.24
C ILE A 77 14.74 23.26 3.89
N LEU A 78 14.62 22.18 3.13
CA LEU A 78 13.99 22.20 1.81
C LEU A 78 12.50 22.55 1.89
N TYR A 79 11.78 22.04 2.89
CA TYR A 79 10.39 22.40 3.15
C TYR A 79 10.19 23.90 3.35
N LEU A 80 11.05 24.53 4.14
CA LEU A 80 10.95 25.97 4.44
C LEU A 80 11.12 26.84 3.19
N HIS A 81 11.87 26.37 2.18
CA HIS A 81 12.05 27.07 0.91
C HIS A 81 10.94 26.77 -0.09
N SER A 82 10.37 25.56 -0.09
CA SER A 82 9.33 25.14 -1.05
C SER A 82 7.91 25.44 -0.59
N GLY A 83 7.69 25.67 0.72
CA GLY A 83 6.36 25.75 1.33
C GLY A 83 5.58 24.42 1.23
N THR A 84 4.26 24.49 1.36
CA THR A 84 3.33 23.35 1.22
C THR A 84 3.02 22.99 -0.23
N PHE A 85 3.72 23.60 -1.21
CA PHE A 85 3.47 23.35 -2.62
C PHE A 85 3.81 21.89 -2.98
N THR A 86 2.81 21.15 -3.45
CA THR A 86 2.83 19.68 -3.51
C THR A 86 3.88 19.11 -4.47
N GLY A 87 4.17 19.81 -5.58
CA GLY A 87 5.09 19.32 -6.61
C GLY A 87 6.57 19.24 -6.17
N PRO A 88 7.23 20.40 -5.90
CA PRO A 88 8.66 20.42 -5.56
C PRO A 88 8.99 19.59 -4.32
N LEU A 89 8.13 19.62 -3.31
CA LEU A 89 8.35 18.88 -2.07
C LEU A 89 8.19 17.36 -2.26
N THR A 90 7.30 16.93 -3.15
CA THR A 90 7.20 15.51 -3.54
C THR A 90 8.45 15.05 -4.27
N LEU A 91 9.01 15.89 -5.15
CA LEU A 91 10.29 15.59 -5.81
C LEU A 91 11.43 15.49 -4.79
N VAL A 92 11.52 16.40 -3.83
CA VAL A 92 12.49 16.33 -2.73
C VAL A 92 12.33 15.02 -1.95
N ARG A 93 11.11 14.68 -1.52
CA ARG A 93 10.83 13.41 -0.82
C ARG A 93 11.26 12.19 -1.63
N PHE A 94 11.00 12.22 -2.94
CA PHE A 94 11.42 11.16 -3.86
C PHE A 94 12.93 11.04 -3.91
N SER A 95 13.63 12.13 -4.17
CA SER A 95 15.09 12.16 -4.25
C SER A 95 15.74 11.70 -2.94
N LEU A 96 15.23 12.14 -1.79
CA LEU A 96 15.74 11.73 -0.48
C LEU A 96 15.44 10.25 -0.16
N SER A 97 14.25 9.76 -0.53
CA SER A 97 13.88 8.35 -0.37
C SER A 97 14.75 7.45 -1.24
N VAL A 98 14.94 7.83 -2.51
CA VAL A 98 15.85 7.15 -3.43
C VAL A 98 17.26 7.17 -2.86
N ALA A 99 17.79 8.31 -2.45
CA ALA A 99 19.16 8.40 -1.93
C ALA A 99 19.43 7.42 -0.77
N VAL A 100 18.47 7.22 0.13
CA VAL A 100 18.64 6.32 1.29
C VAL A 100 18.34 4.86 0.97
N LEU A 101 17.37 4.59 0.10
CA LEU A 101 16.93 3.22 -0.17
C LEU A 101 17.61 2.61 -1.40
N LEU A 102 18.24 3.40 -2.28
CA LEU A 102 18.77 2.93 -3.55
C LEU A 102 19.76 1.79 -3.37
N LEU A 103 20.72 1.91 -2.45
CA LEU A 103 21.73 0.86 -2.23
C LEU A 103 21.10 -0.48 -1.80
N PRO A 104 20.33 -0.56 -0.68
CA PRO A 104 19.74 -1.83 -0.29
C PRO A 104 18.78 -2.39 -1.34
N THR A 105 18.03 -1.55 -2.04
CA THR A 105 17.03 -2.02 -3.01
C THR A 105 17.66 -2.46 -4.33
N VAL A 106 18.71 -1.79 -4.82
CA VAL A 106 19.50 -2.26 -5.97
C VAL A 106 20.13 -3.62 -5.68
N LEU A 107 20.65 -3.83 -4.47
CA LEU A 107 21.18 -5.13 -4.07
C LEU A 107 20.09 -6.20 -4.02
N MET A 108 18.93 -5.89 -3.40
CA MET A 108 17.77 -6.81 -3.36
C MET A 108 17.27 -7.17 -4.76
N GLY A 109 17.27 -6.22 -5.70
CA GLY A 109 16.88 -6.48 -7.09
C GLY A 109 17.78 -7.47 -7.82
N GLY A 110 19.04 -7.60 -7.39
CA GLY A 110 20.03 -8.47 -8.01
C GLY A 110 20.02 -9.94 -7.54
N THR A 111 19.34 -10.24 -6.43
CA THR A 111 19.34 -11.57 -5.80
C THR A 111 18.76 -12.65 -6.71
N LEU A 112 17.57 -12.40 -7.27
CA LEU A 112 16.87 -13.36 -8.12
C LEU A 112 17.61 -13.66 -9.43
N PRO A 113 18.10 -12.67 -10.21
CA PRO A 113 18.91 -12.94 -11.40
C PRO A 113 20.16 -13.80 -11.13
N LEU A 114 20.87 -13.55 -10.02
CA LEU A 114 22.06 -14.31 -9.64
C LEU A 114 21.74 -15.78 -9.32
N LEU A 115 20.69 -16.02 -8.54
CA LEU A 115 20.24 -17.39 -8.22
C LEU A 115 19.71 -18.13 -9.44
N VAL A 116 18.98 -17.45 -10.33
CA VAL A 116 18.46 -18.03 -11.57
C VAL A 116 19.60 -18.42 -12.50
N GLU A 117 20.63 -17.59 -12.64
CA GLU A 117 21.81 -17.93 -13.47
C GLU A 117 22.60 -19.11 -12.89
N PHE A 118 22.62 -19.27 -11.56
CA PHE A 118 23.23 -20.42 -10.90
C PHE A 118 22.41 -21.71 -11.08
N TYR A 119 21.11 -21.65 -10.81
CA TYR A 119 20.26 -22.84 -10.66
C TYR A 119 19.51 -23.22 -11.94
N ALA A 120 19.07 -22.27 -12.76
CA ALA A 120 18.11 -22.47 -13.86
C ALA A 120 18.74 -22.33 -15.27
N ARG A 121 19.83 -23.06 -15.57
CA ARG A 121 20.56 -22.94 -16.85
C ARG A 121 19.87 -23.60 -18.05
N ASP A 122 19.27 -24.76 -17.81
CA ASP A 122 18.67 -25.57 -18.86
C ASP A 122 17.29 -25.02 -19.29
N LEU A 123 17.10 -24.85 -20.60
CA LEU A 123 15.87 -24.30 -21.18
C LEU A 123 14.67 -25.24 -20.99
N GLN A 124 14.88 -26.56 -21.02
CA GLN A 124 13.79 -27.53 -20.89
C GLN A 124 13.14 -27.43 -19.50
N THR A 125 13.97 -27.39 -18.45
CA THR A 125 13.54 -27.29 -17.05
C THR A 125 13.49 -25.86 -16.49
N PHE A 126 13.66 -24.84 -17.35
CA PHE A 126 13.74 -23.44 -16.93
C PHE A 126 12.49 -22.97 -16.17
N GLY A 127 11.30 -23.33 -16.65
CA GLY A 127 10.03 -22.90 -16.05
C GLY A 127 9.91 -23.42 -14.62
N ARG A 128 10.14 -24.71 -14.39
CA ARG A 128 10.10 -25.31 -13.05
C ARG A 128 11.14 -24.71 -12.13
N ARG A 129 12.37 -24.48 -12.60
CA ARG A 129 13.45 -23.97 -11.76
C ARG A 129 13.26 -22.50 -11.39
N VAL A 130 12.84 -21.65 -12.33
CA VAL A 130 12.48 -20.25 -12.04
C VAL A 130 11.25 -20.18 -11.16
N GLY A 131 10.23 -21.00 -11.44
CA GLY A 131 9.03 -21.10 -10.63
C GLY A 131 9.32 -21.47 -9.18
N LEU A 132 10.23 -22.42 -8.96
CA LEU A 132 10.70 -22.79 -7.62
C LEU A 132 11.42 -21.64 -6.91
N LEU A 133 12.38 -20.98 -7.57
CA LEU A 133 13.12 -19.87 -6.96
C LEU A 133 12.21 -18.69 -6.63
N TYR A 134 11.37 -18.25 -7.57
CA TYR A 134 10.47 -17.13 -7.34
C TYR A 134 9.36 -17.49 -6.35
N GLY A 135 8.80 -18.70 -6.43
CA GLY A 135 7.81 -19.23 -5.50
C GLY A 135 8.31 -19.27 -4.06
N PHE A 136 9.44 -19.93 -3.79
CA PHE A 136 10.00 -20.01 -2.43
C PHE A 136 10.49 -18.66 -1.90
N ASN A 137 11.07 -17.81 -2.75
CA ASN A 137 11.39 -16.43 -2.36
C ASN A 137 10.14 -15.66 -1.90
N THR A 138 9.04 -15.82 -2.64
CA THR A 138 7.76 -15.16 -2.31
C THR A 138 7.13 -15.76 -1.04
N PHE A 139 7.17 -17.07 -0.84
CA PHE A 139 6.73 -17.69 0.42
C PHE A 139 7.61 -17.29 1.61
N GLY A 140 8.92 -17.11 1.41
CA GLY A 140 9.81 -16.50 2.40
C GLY A 140 9.37 -15.09 2.78
N ALA A 141 8.95 -14.28 1.79
CA ALA A 141 8.37 -12.97 2.04
C ALA A 141 7.03 -13.06 2.81
N VAL A 142 6.15 -14.02 2.51
CA VAL A 142 4.92 -14.29 3.28
C VAL A 142 5.25 -14.59 4.75
N ALA A 143 6.20 -15.51 5.00
CA ALA A 143 6.64 -15.85 6.35
C ALA A 143 7.23 -14.63 7.06
N GLY A 144 8.03 -13.82 6.36
CA GLY A 144 8.58 -12.56 6.88
C GLY A 144 7.50 -11.53 7.24
N VAL A 145 6.48 -11.35 6.39
CA VAL A 145 5.35 -10.44 6.64
C VAL A 145 4.53 -10.90 7.85
N LEU A 146 4.20 -12.20 7.92
CA LEU A 146 3.44 -12.75 9.04
C LEU A 146 4.23 -12.69 10.35
N ALA A 147 5.50 -13.09 10.34
CA ALA A 147 6.38 -13.00 11.50
C ALA A 147 6.57 -11.55 11.95
N CYS A 148 6.82 -10.62 11.04
CA CYS A 148 6.94 -9.20 11.39
C CYS A 148 5.64 -8.64 11.98
N THR A 149 4.49 -8.94 11.37
CA THR A 149 3.20 -8.36 11.72
C THR A 149 2.65 -8.91 13.03
N PHE A 150 2.71 -10.23 13.24
CA PHE A 150 2.03 -10.91 14.33
C PHE A 150 2.95 -11.28 15.51
N LEU A 151 4.28 -11.34 15.30
CA LEU A 151 5.22 -11.81 16.31
C LEU A 151 6.29 -10.78 16.64
N LEU A 152 7.15 -10.41 15.69
CA LEU A 152 8.36 -9.63 15.97
C LEU A 152 8.04 -8.19 16.37
N LEU A 153 7.18 -7.47 15.63
CA LEU A 153 6.87 -6.08 15.95
C LEU A 153 6.11 -5.92 17.26
N PRO A 154 5.03 -6.68 17.54
CA PRO A 154 4.30 -6.52 18.80
C PRO A 154 5.15 -6.88 20.04
N TRP A 155 6.04 -7.87 19.93
CA TRP A 155 6.80 -8.37 21.07
C TRP A 155 8.15 -7.67 21.28
N THR A 156 8.85 -7.32 20.20
CA THR A 156 10.26 -6.86 20.27
C THR A 156 10.46 -5.43 19.75
N GLY A 157 9.47 -4.85 19.09
CA GLY A 157 9.54 -3.51 18.52
C GLY A 157 10.44 -3.40 17.29
N VAL A 158 10.59 -2.16 16.78
CA VAL A 158 11.29 -1.88 15.51
C VAL A 158 12.79 -2.19 15.54
N PRO A 159 13.58 -1.82 16.58
CA PRO A 159 15.03 -2.03 16.57
C PRO A 159 15.43 -3.51 16.52
N VAL A 160 14.81 -4.34 17.36
CA VAL A 160 15.12 -5.77 17.44
C VAL A 160 14.67 -6.48 16.16
N THR A 161 13.45 -6.20 15.69
CA THR A 161 12.97 -6.76 14.40
C THR A 161 13.91 -6.45 13.24
N ARG A 162 14.49 -5.24 13.20
CA ARG A 162 15.51 -4.85 12.20
C ARG A 162 16.78 -5.68 12.34
N MET A 163 17.31 -5.85 13.56
CA MET A 163 18.52 -6.66 13.79
C MET A 163 18.30 -8.12 13.41
N THR A 164 17.12 -8.68 13.68
CA THR A 164 16.76 -10.04 13.26
C THR A 164 16.80 -10.18 11.74
N ALA A 165 16.21 -9.23 11.00
CA ALA A 165 16.25 -9.25 9.54
C ALA A 165 17.68 -9.14 8.98
N VAL A 166 18.52 -8.30 9.59
CA VAL A 166 19.94 -8.16 9.25
C VAL A 166 20.68 -9.49 9.48
N ALA A 167 20.49 -10.12 10.65
CA ALA A 167 21.13 -11.38 10.99
C ALA A 167 20.75 -12.51 10.01
N ILE A 168 19.48 -12.58 9.59
CA ILE A 168 19.01 -13.55 8.59
C ILE A 168 19.73 -13.34 7.24
N ASN A 169 19.88 -12.09 6.77
CA ASN A 169 20.60 -11.80 5.53
C ASN A 169 22.10 -12.17 5.62
N PHE A 170 22.76 -11.86 6.74
CA PHE A 170 24.14 -12.30 6.97
C PHE A 170 24.26 -13.82 6.97
N ALA A 171 23.34 -14.54 7.63
CA ALA A 171 23.35 -15.99 7.65
C ALA A 171 23.15 -16.58 6.24
N ALA A 172 22.20 -16.04 5.46
CA ALA A 172 21.97 -16.44 4.08
C ALA A 172 23.21 -16.19 3.19
N GLY A 173 23.82 -15.01 3.32
CA GLY A 173 25.02 -14.65 2.57
C GLY A 173 26.23 -15.51 2.93
N LEU A 174 26.49 -15.75 4.23
CA LEU A 174 27.57 -16.63 4.69
C LEU A 174 27.37 -18.08 4.25
N ALA A 175 26.13 -18.58 4.32
CA ALA A 175 25.79 -19.92 3.82
C ALA A 175 26.06 -20.04 2.31
N ALA A 176 25.66 -19.03 1.52
CA ALA A 176 25.94 -18.99 0.09
C ALA A 176 27.44 -18.94 -0.22
N LEU A 177 28.20 -18.12 0.50
CA LEU A 177 29.66 -18.06 0.36
C LEU A 177 30.31 -19.41 0.70
N TRP A 178 29.87 -20.07 1.76
CA TRP A 178 30.35 -21.39 2.15
C TRP A 178 30.06 -22.44 1.06
N MET A 179 28.82 -22.50 0.56
CA MET A 179 28.44 -23.40 -0.54
C MET A 179 29.17 -23.09 -1.85
N SER A 180 29.61 -21.83 -2.04
CA SER A 180 30.32 -21.41 -3.25
C SER A 180 31.76 -21.91 -3.35
N ARG A 181 32.38 -22.36 -2.24
CA ARG A 181 33.80 -22.74 -2.16
C ARG A 181 34.20 -23.93 -3.03
N GLY A 182 33.24 -24.73 -3.50
CA GLY A 182 33.44 -25.82 -4.46
C GLY A 182 32.81 -25.59 -5.84
N CYS A 183 32.25 -24.41 -6.09
CA CYS A 183 31.47 -24.10 -7.30
C CYS A 183 32.21 -23.14 -8.23
N VAL A 184 33.36 -23.55 -8.79
CA VAL A 184 33.91 -22.89 -9.98
C VAL A 184 33.30 -23.56 -11.19
N ARG A 185 32.42 -22.86 -11.92
CA ARG A 185 31.80 -23.42 -13.12
C ARG A 185 32.23 -22.64 -14.37
N PRO A 186 32.42 -23.33 -15.51
CA PRO A 186 32.77 -22.67 -16.76
C PRO A 186 31.77 -21.55 -17.04
N ALA A 187 32.30 -20.39 -17.44
CA ALA A 187 31.46 -19.30 -17.93
C ALA A 187 30.62 -19.81 -19.11
N ALA A 188 29.39 -19.32 -19.27
CA ALA A 188 28.62 -19.61 -20.47
C ALA A 188 29.47 -19.30 -21.71
N PRO A 189 29.40 -20.14 -22.77
CA PRO A 189 30.19 -19.91 -23.98
C PRO A 189 29.97 -18.48 -24.48
N ARG A 190 31.07 -17.76 -24.71
CA ARG A 190 31.02 -16.43 -25.32
C ARG A 190 30.54 -16.62 -26.74
N LEU A 191 29.53 -15.85 -27.15
CA LEU A 191 29.24 -15.64 -28.56
C LEU A 191 30.40 -14.80 -29.11
N ASP A 192 31.45 -15.46 -29.57
CA ASP A 192 32.32 -14.86 -30.56
C ASP A 192 31.48 -14.73 -31.83
N ALA A 193 31.41 -13.53 -32.38
CA ALA A 193 30.64 -13.18 -33.57
C ALA A 193 31.27 -13.77 -34.86
N GLY A 194 31.78 -15.00 -34.80
CA GLY A 194 32.74 -15.54 -35.75
C GLY A 194 32.36 -16.83 -36.49
N ASP A 195 31.48 -17.69 -35.97
CA ASP A 195 31.30 -19.02 -36.57
C ASP A 195 29.86 -19.29 -37.04
N GLY A 196 29.65 -19.07 -38.34
CA GLY A 196 29.11 -20.08 -39.26
C GLY A 196 27.62 -20.42 -39.27
N HIS A 197 26.78 -19.94 -38.35
CA HIS A 197 25.33 -20.08 -38.53
C HIS A 197 24.79 -18.92 -39.37
N GLU A 198 24.34 -19.26 -40.58
CA GLU A 198 23.67 -18.36 -41.52
C GLU A 198 22.73 -17.39 -40.80
N LYS A 199 22.89 -16.10 -41.11
CA LYS A 199 21.97 -15.04 -40.75
C LYS A 199 20.60 -15.31 -41.40
N GLU A 200 19.79 -16.19 -40.82
CA GLU A 200 18.36 -16.13 -41.06
C GLU A 200 17.85 -14.80 -40.50
N SER A 201 17.27 -13.99 -41.38
CA SER A 201 16.61 -12.75 -41.01
C SER A 201 15.50 -13.04 -39.99
N PRO A 202 15.30 -12.17 -38.98
CA PRO A 202 14.41 -12.50 -37.87
C PRO A 202 12.97 -12.60 -38.36
N THR A 203 12.47 -13.84 -38.49
CA THR A 203 11.06 -14.11 -38.82
C THR A 203 10.16 -13.64 -37.69
N ALA A 204 8.85 -13.49 -37.92
CA ALA A 204 7.89 -13.01 -36.90
C ALA A 204 7.94 -13.77 -35.54
N ARG A 205 8.53 -14.97 -35.53
CA ARG A 205 8.84 -15.81 -34.35
C ARG A 205 9.91 -15.19 -33.42
N ASP A 206 10.78 -14.31 -33.93
CA ASP A 206 11.87 -13.65 -33.19
C ASP A 206 11.45 -12.44 -32.34
N ARG A 207 10.20 -11.98 -32.44
CA ARG A 207 9.68 -10.87 -31.62
C ARG A 207 8.87 -11.31 -30.40
N GLY A 208 8.72 -12.62 -30.17
CA GLY A 208 7.94 -13.16 -29.04
C GLY A 208 8.40 -12.66 -27.65
N TRP A 209 9.68 -12.33 -27.51
CA TRP A 209 10.21 -11.77 -26.25
C TRP A 209 9.70 -10.35 -25.97
N ILE A 210 9.43 -9.52 -26.99
CA ILE A 210 8.84 -8.18 -26.82
C ILE A 210 7.46 -8.33 -26.20
N TRP A 211 6.66 -9.27 -26.73
CA TRP A 211 5.35 -9.59 -26.17
C TRP A 211 5.44 -10.12 -24.74
N GLY A 212 6.42 -10.96 -24.44
CA GLY A 212 6.71 -11.42 -23.07
C GLY A 212 7.02 -10.25 -22.11
N LEU A 213 7.80 -9.26 -22.55
CA LEU A 213 8.12 -8.07 -21.75
C LEU A 213 6.94 -7.12 -21.60
N MET A 214 6.14 -6.91 -22.64
CA MET A 214 4.90 -6.12 -22.58
C MET A 214 3.89 -6.78 -21.63
N ALA A 215 3.76 -8.10 -21.71
CA ALA A 215 2.92 -8.87 -20.82
C ALA A 215 3.38 -8.76 -19.36
N ALA A 216 4.69 -8.81 -19.12
CA ALA A 216 5.27 -8.59 -17.80
C ALA A 216 4.98 -7.18 -17.28
N ALA A 217 5.15 -6.14 -18.10
CA ALA A 217 4.86 -4.76 -17.71
C ALA A 217 3.37 -4.55 -17.38
N LEU A 218 2.46 -5.02 -18.23
CA LEU A 218 1.02 -4.89 -17.98
C LEU A 218 0.57 -5.74 -16.79
N SER A 219 1.11 -6.96 -16.64
CA SER A 219 0.86 -7.81 -15.47
C SER A 219 1.33 -7.13 -14.18
N GLY A 220 2.50 -6.48 -14.19
CA GLY A 220 3.00 -5.72 -13.04
C GLY A 220 2.12 -4.52 -12.71
N PHE A 221 1.72 -3.75 -13.73
CA PHE A 221 0.80 -2.62 -13.59
C PHE A 221 -0.51 -3.05 -12.92
N LEU A 222 -1.12 -4.11 -13.44
CA LEU A 222 -2.38 -4.63 -12.89
C LEU A 222 -2.19 -5.20 -11.49
N ALA A 223 -1.12 -5.97 -11.24
CA ALA A 223 -0.87 -6.58 -9.94
C ALA A 223 -0.80 -5.54 -8.81
N LEU A 224 0.05 -4.52 -8.96
CA LEU A 224 0.18 -3.47 -7.94
C LEU A 224 -1.00 -2.50 -7.93
N GLY A 225 -1.61 -2.23 -9.09
CA GLY A 225 -2.84 -1.45 -9.15
C GLY A 225 -3.98 -2.10 -8.36
N PHE A 226 -4.16 -3.41 -8.54
CA PHE A 226 -5.12 -4.19 -7.76
C PHE A 226 -4.76 -4.25 -6.29
N GLU A 227 -3.48 -4.42 -5.94
CA GLU A 227 -3.05 -4.44 -4.54
C GLU A 227 -3.44 -3.12 -3.84
N VAL A 228 -3.18 -1.97 -4.47
CA VAL A 228 -3.54 -0.65 -3.93
C VAL A 228 -5.07 -0.47 -3.83
N ALA A 229 -5.80 -0.78 -4.89
CA ALA A 229 -7.25 -0.58 -4.93
C ALA A 229 -7.99 -1.55 -3.99
N TRP A 230 -7.62 -2.83 -3.95
CA TRP A 230 -8.24 -3.78 -3.03
C TRP A 230 -7.90 -3.47 -1.58
N TYR A 231 -6.68 -3.04 -1.26
CA TYR A 231 -6.34 -2.61 0.09
C TYR A 231 -7.26 -1.48 0.57
N ARG A 232 -7.53 -0.49 -0.29
CA ARG A 232 -8.49 0.59 -0.03
C ARG A 232 -9.91 0.07 0.19
N ALA A 233 -10.37 -0.87 -0.64
CA ALA A 233 -11.71 -1.45 -0.49
C ALA A 233 -11.88 -2.22 0.81
N PHE A 234 -10.89 -3.05 1.16
CA PHE A 234 -10.95 -3.86 2.37
C PHE A 234 -10.92 -3.05 3.67
N ILE A 235 -10.33 -1.85 3.65
CA ILE A 235 -10.35 -0.96 4.80
C ILE A 235 -11.80 -0.62 5.21
N MET A 236 -12.73 -0.48 4.27
CA MET A 236 -14.15 -0.22 4.57
C MET A 236 -14.83 -1.44 5.21
N VAL A 237 -14.37 -2.65 4.90
CA VAL A 237 -14.95 -3.89 5.41
C VAL A 237 -14.41 -4.25 6.78
N TYR A 238 -13.10 -4.14 7.00
CA TYR A 238 -12.44 -4.70 8.20
C TYR A 238 -11.36 -3.79 8.84
N GLY A 239 -11.30 -2.53 8.43
CA GLY A 239 -10.48 -1.48 9.03
C GLY A 239 -9.00 -1.46 8.66
N SER A 240 -8.38 -0.30 8.85
CA SER A 240 -6.98 0.02 8.50
C SER A 240 -6.00 -0.24 9.66
N THR A 241 -5.87 -1.50 10.08
CA THR A 241 -4.88 -1.88 11.12
C THR A 241 -3.59 -2.43 10.51
N THR A 242 -2.51 -2.49 11.30
CA THR A 242 -1.26 -3.16 10.87
C THR A 242 -1.52 -4.65 10.55
N TYR A 243 -2.43 -5.30 11.29
CA TYR A 243 -2.83 -6.69 11.05
C TYR A 243 -3.61 -6.85 9.74
N SER A 244 -4.50 -5.89 9.44
CA SER A 244 -5.27 -5.86 8.19
C SER A 244 -4.33 -5.80 6.97
N PHE A 245 -3.36 -4.88 6.98
CA PHE A 245 -2.36 -4.78 5.91
C PHE A 245 -1.50 -6.05 5.79
N GLY A 246 -0.99 -6.57 6.92
CA GLY A 246 -0.16 -7.77 6.92
C GLY A 246 -0.89 -9.03 6.43
N SER A 247 -2.16 -9.22 6.82
CA SER A 247 -3.00 -10.32 6.32
C SER A 247 -3.26 -10.22 4.83
N MET A 248 -3.60 -9.03 4.33
CA MET A 248 -3.87 -8.81 2.91
C MET A 248 -2.63 -9.07 2.05
N LEU A 249 -1.49 -8.49 2.44
CA LEU A 249 -0.21 -8.70 1.77
C LEU A 249 0.22 -10.16 1.80
N ALA A 250 0.03 -10.86 2.91
CA ALA A 250 0.38 -12.28 3.03
C ALA A 250 -0.44 -13.16 2.06
N VAL A 251 -1.76 -12.92 1.94
CA VAL A 251 -2.62 -13.65 1.00
C VAL A 251 -2.23 -13.37 -0.45
N PHE A 252 -1.98 -12.11 -0.79
CA PHE A 252 -1.59 -11.72 -2.14
C PHE A 252 -0.25 -12.33 -2.55
N LEU A 253 0.78 -12.24 -1.68
CA LEU A 253 2.08 -12.86 -1.94
C LEU A 253 2.00 -14.39 -1.97
N ALA A 254 1.19 -15.02 -1.11
CA ALA A 254 0.98 -16.47 -1.14
C ALA A 254 0.38 -16.92 -2.48
N GLY A 255 -0.56 -16.15 -3.03
CA GLY A 255 -1.10 -16.37 -4.37
C GLY A 255 -0.02 -16.27 -5.45
N ILE A 256 0.78 -15.19 -5.46
CA ILE A 256 1.88 -15.03 -6.42
C ILE A 256 2.88 -16.18 -6.32
N GLY A 257 3.28 -16.57 -5.12
CA GLY A 257 4.21 -17.67 -4.89
C GLY A 257 3.67 -19.01 -5.40
N ALA A 258 2.43 -19.35 -5.04
CA ALA A 258 1.78 -20.57 -5.50
C ALA A 258 1.57 -20.58 -7.03
N GLY A 259 1.18 -19.44 -7.60
CA GLY A 259 0.99 -19.27 -9.03
C GLY A 259 2.26 -19.53 -9.83
N SER A 260 3.40 -19.06 -9.32
CA SER A 260 4.71 -19.29 -9.94
C SER A 260 5.14 -20.76 -9.90
N LEU A 261 4.88 -21.46 -8.79
CA LEU A 261 5.14 -22.90 -8.68
C LEU A 261 4.28 -23.73 -9.65
N LEU A 262 3.00 -23.38 -9.78
CA LEU A 262 2.07 -24.02 -10.71
C LEU A 262 2.51 -23.80 -12.16
N ALA A 263 2.85 -22.56 -12.50
CA ALA A 263 3.34 -22.21 -13.84
C ALA A 263 4.56 -23.01 -14.22
N GLY A 264 5.53 -23.14 -13.32
CA GLY A 264 6.76 -23.87 -13.60
C GLY A 264 6.52 -25.31 -14.03
N ARG A 265 5.54 -26.01 -13.42
CA ARG A 265 5.19 -27.39 -13.77
C ARG A 265 4.51 -27.49 -15.15
N TRP A 266 3.57 -26.60 -15.43
CA TRP A 266 2.77 -26.68 -16.65
C TRP A 266 3.51 -26.13 -17.89
N LEU A 267 4.30 -25.07 -17.71
CA LEU A 267 5.06 -24.45 -18.80
C LEU A 267 6.20 -25.34 -19.32
N ASP A 268 6.77 -26.20 -18.47
CA ASP A 268 7.75 -27.20 -18.90
C ASP A 268 7.06 -28.40 -19.57
N ARG A 269 5.85 -28.77 -19.13
CA ARG A 269 5.05 -29.85 -19.74
C ARG A 269 4.50 -29.48 -21.13
N TRP A 270 4.05 -28.24 -21.31
CA TRP A 270 3.41 -27.75 -22.54
C TRP A 270 4.02 -26.43 -23.03
N PRO A 271 5.31 -26.44 -23.39
CA PRO A 271 6.05 -25.22 -23.65
C PRO A 271 5.54 -24.44 -24.87
N GLN A 272 4.95 -25.10 -25.86
CA GLN A 272 4.36 -24.47 -27.04
C GLN A 272 3.12 -23.62 -26.72
N HIS A 273 2.46 -23.87 -25.59
CA HIS A 273 1.22 -23.18 -25.20
C HIS A 273 1.45 -22.01 -24.23
N ALA A 274 2.69 -21.59 -23.98
CA ALA A 274 3.01 -20.56 -22.99
C ALA A 274 2.22 -19.24 -23.17
N PHE A 275 2.04 -18.79 -24.42
CA PHE A 275 1.23 -17.62 -24.74
C PHE A 275 -0.26 -17.84 -24.47
N LEU A 276 -0.83 -18.99 -24.89
CA LEU A 276 -2.22 -19.33 -24.61
C LEU A 276 -2.51 -19.39 -23.10
N MET A 277 -1.59 -19.98 -22.34
CA MET A 277 -1.71 -20.07 -20.88
C MET A 277 -1.65 -18.68 -20.22
N LEU A 278 -0.78 -17.78 -20.70
CA LEU A 278 -0.74 -16.38 -20.27
C LEU A 278 -2.05 -15.64 -20.62
N GLY A 279 -2.63 -15.94 -21.78
CA GLY A 279 -3.93 -15.40 -22.16
C GLY A 279 -5.06 -15.87 -21.23
N ALA A 280 -5.11 -17.18 -20.96
CA ALA A 280 -6.11 -17.78 -20.08
C ALA A 280 -6.03 -17.28 -18.64
N SER A 281 -4.82 -17.17 -18.07
CA SER A 281 -4.63 -16.59 -16.73
C SER A 281 -5.04 -15.12 -16.67
N SER A 282 -4.85 -14.36 -17.76
CA SER A 282 -5.24 -12.95 -17.85
C SER A 282 -6.77 -12.77 -17.92
N ILE A 283 -7.47 -13.63 -18.67
CA ILE A 283 -8.94 -13.69 -18.64
C ILE A 283 -9.42 -14.03 -17.23
N LEU A 284 -8.77 -15.00 -16.58
CA LEU A 284 -9.13 -15.42 -15.24
C LEU A 284 -8.94 -14.28 -14.20
N ILE A 285 -7.91 -13.44 -14.33
CA ILE A 285 -7.75 -12.22 -13.52
C ILE A 285 -8.97 -11.32 -13.68
N GLY A 286 -9.33 -10.97 -14.91
CA GLY A 286 -10.45 -10.05 -15.17
C GLY A 286 -11.78 -10.60 -14.68
N VAL A 287 -12.12 -11.84 -15.04
CA VAL A 287 -13.40 -12.47 -14.67
C VAL A 287 -13.52 -12.67 -13.15
N SER A 288 -12.48 -13.21 -12.49
CA SER A 288 -12.54 -13.43 -11.04
C SER A 288 -12.62 -12.12 -10.27
N SER A 289 -11.93 -11.07 -10.71
CA SER A 289 -11.99 -9.75 -10.10
C SER A 289 -13.38 -9.11 -10.28
N LEU A 290 -14.00 -9.21 -11.46
CA LEU A 290 -15.37 -8.73 -11.70
C LEU A 290 -16.40 -9.45 -10.80
N ILE A 291 -16.26 -10.77 -10.61
CA ILE A 291 -17.12 -11.53 -9.70
C ILE A 291 -16.93 -11.07 -8.25
N ALA A 292 -15.70 -10.82 -7.82
CA ALA A 292 -15.39 -10.33 -6.48
C ALA A 292 -15.98 -8.92 -6.25
N ILE A 293 -15.82 -8.02 -7.22
CA ILE A 293 -16.39 -6.66 -7.16
C ILE A 293 -17.91 -6.72 -7.06
N GLY A 294 -18.57 -7.54 -7.89
CA GLY A 294 -20.04 -7.65 -7.91
C GLY A 294 -20.68 -8.23 -6.64
N ARG A 295 -19.90 -8.66 -5.64
CA ARG A 295 -20.39 -9.15 -4.35
C ARG A 295 -19.74 -8.47 -3.14
N PHE A 296 -18.96 -7.42 -3.38
CA PHE A 296 -18.10 -6.85 -2.34
C PHE A 296 -18.88 -6.09 -1.25
N ASP A 297 -20.01 -5.49 -1.60
CA ASP A 297 -20.94 -4.83 -0.69
C ASP A 297 -21.55 -5.78 0.35
N ALA A 298 -21.60 -7.09 0.08
CA ALA A 298 -22.06 -8.10 1.03
C ALA A 298 -21.00 -8.51 2.08
N GLU A 299 -19.74 -8.08 1.94
CA GLU A 299 -18.66 -8.48 2.85
C GLU A 299 -18.79 -7.97 4.29
N PRO A 300 -19.26 -6.73 4.56
CA PRO A 300 -19.51 -6.27 5.94
C PRO A 300 -20.51 -7.17 6.68
N GLU A 301 -21.59 -7.59 6.00
CA GLU A 301 -22.59 -8.49 6.57
C GLU A 301 -22.02 -9.90 6.80
N PHE A 302 -21.21 -10.40 5.86
CA PHE A 302 -20.48 -11.67 6.06
C PHE A 302 -19.56 -11.61 7.28
N LEU A 303 -18.79 -10.53 7.42
CA LEU A 303 -17.90 -10.31 8.56
C LEU A 303 -18.69 -10.39 9.88
N LEU A 304 -19.77 -9.63 10.01
CA LEU A 304 -20.59 -9.62 11.21
C LEU A 304 -21.17 -11.00 11.52
N ARG A 305 -21.77 -11.68 10.54
CA ARG A 305 -22.32 -13.04 10.72
C ARG A 305 -21.25 -14.04 11.14
N PHE A 306 -20.02 -13.88 10.65
CA PHE A 306 -18.91 -14.72 11.04
C PHE A 306 -18.48 -14.45 12.49
N LEU A 307 -18.38 -13.17 12.88
CA LEU A 307 -17.99 -12.77 14.23
C LEU A 307 -19.03 -13.19 15.28
N VAL A 308 -20.32 -13.03 15.00
CA VAL A 308 -21.42 -13.46 15.88
C VAL A 308 -21.35 -14.96 16.17
N ARG A 309 -21.07 -15.78 15.14
CA ARG A 309 -20.93 -17.24 15.31
C ARG A 309 -19.70 -17.68 16.10
N HIS A 310 -18.74 -16.78 16.30
CA HIS A 310 -17.45 -17.08 16.95
C HIS A 310 -17.18 -16.16 18.14
N ASP A 311 -18.24 -15.66 18.80
CA ASP A 311 -18.17 -14.85 20.02
C ASP A 311 -17.24 -13.62 19.90
N PHE A 312 -17.15 -13.01 18.72
CA PHE A 312 -16.28 -11.85 18.45
C PHE A 312 -14.80 -12.05 18.81
N ARG A 313 -14.30 -13.29 18.79
CA ARG A 313 -12.89 -13.59 19.11
C ARG A 313 -11.93 -12.88 18.16
N TRP A 314 -10.80 -12.43 18.69
CA TRP A 314 -9.74 -11.82 17.88
C TRP A 314 -9.23 -12.76 16.77
N SER A 315 -9.12 -14.06 17.04
CA SER A 315 -8.77 -15.06 16.03
C SER A 315 -9.80 -15.16 14.91
N ALA A 316 -11.10 -15.04 15.24
CA ALA A 316 -12.18 -15.01 14.25
C ALA A 316 -12.10 -13.75 13.37
N MET A 317 -11.75 -12.60 13.95
CA MET A 317 -11.51 -11.36 13.21
C MET A 317 -10.33 -11.48 12.22
N ILE A 318 -9.22 -12.11 12.62
CA ILE A 318 -8.10 -12.34 11.70
C ILE A 318 -8.45 -13.37 10.62
N ALA A 319 -9.15 -14.45 10.98
CA ALA A 319 -9.58 -15.49 10.05
C ALA A 319 -10.56 -14.95 9.00
N SER A 320 -11.55 -14.14 9.41
CA SER A 320 -12.48 -13.50 8.47
C SER A 320 -11.76 -12.54 7.52
N LYS A 321 -10.83 -11.71 8.01
CA LYS A 321 -9.98 -10.84 7.18
C LYS A 321 -9.23 -11.61 6.12
N MET A 322 -8.55 -12.70 6.50
CA MET A 322 -7.82 -13.56 5.57
C MET A 322 -8.76 -14.23 4.56
N PHE A 323 -9.92 -14.70 5.00
CA PHE A 323 -10.91 -15.35 4.13
C PHE A 323 -11.51 -14.38 3.10
N ILE A 324 -11.97 -13.19 3.54
CA ILE A 324 -12.51 -12.15 2.66
C ILE A 324 -11.47 -11.75 1.62
N THR A 325 -10.23 -11.53 2.06
CA THR A 325 -9.12 -11.19 1.14
C THR A 325 -8.83 -12.32 0.17
N ALA A 326 -8.76 -13.57 0.63
CA ALA A 326 -8.48 -14.72 -0.22
C ALA A 326 -9.57 -14.93 -1.27
N LYS A 327 -10.84 -14.79 -0.88
CA LYS A 327 -11.99 -14.89 -1.78
C LYS A 327 -11.91 -13.87 -2.93
N ALA A 328 -11.47 -12.65 -2.64
CA ALA A 328 -11.40 -11.58 -3.64
C ALA A 328 -10.11 -11.59 -4.48
N MET A 329 -8.95 -11.90 -3.88
CA MET A 329 -7.64 -11.67 -4.52
C MET A 329 -6.82 -12.93 -4.80
N LEU A 330 -7.13 -14.08 -4.22
CA LEU A 330 -6.25 -15.26 -4.34
C LEU A 330 -6.13 -15.73 -5.80
N VAL A 331 -7.25 -15.76 -6.53
CA VAL A 331 -7.26 -16.18 -7.95
C VAL A 331 -6.47 -15.20 -8.83
N PRO A 332 -6.72 -13.87 -8.79
CA PRO A 332 -5.86 -12.91 -9.50
C PRO A 332 -4.38 -13.03 -9.12
N ALA A 333 -4.07 -13.17 -7.83
CA ALA A 333 -2.69 -13.29 -7.34
C ALA A 333 -1.98 -14.54 -7.86
N LEU A 334 -2.66 -15.69 -7.88
CA LEU A 334 -2.19 -16.93 -8.53
C LEU A 334 -1.85 -16.67 -10.00
N CYS A 335 -2.74 -15.98 -10.72
CA CYS A 335 -2.51 -15.66 -12.13
C CYS A 335 -1.33 -14.68 -12.33
N PHE A 336 -1.12 -13.69 -11.46
CA PHE A 336 0.03 -12.79 -11.56
C PHE A 336 1.35 -13.52 -11.37
N GLY A 337 1.44 -14.43 -10.38
CA GLY A 337 2.61 -15.30 -10.21
C GLY A 337 2.85 -16.23 -11.40
N PHE A 338 1.75 -16.71 -11.99
CA PHE A 338 1.80 -17.51 -13.20
C PHE A 338 2.36 -16.71 -14.38
N ASN A 339 1.82 -15.52 -14.62
CA ASN A 339 2.19 -14.61 -15.72
C ASN A 339 3.66 -14.24 -15.67
N PHE A 340 4.21 -13.96 -14.49
CA PHE A 340 5.64 -13.69 -14.32
C PHE A 340 6.51 -14.85 -14.83
N THR A 341 6.18 -16.08 -14.44
CA THR A 341 6.94 -17.28 -14.80
C THR A 341 6.79 -17.61 -16.29
N ALA A 342 5.59 -17.41 -16.84
CA ALA A 342 5.31 -17.56 -18.27
C ALA A 342 6.11 -16.55 -19.11
N ALA A 343 6.09 -15.26 -18.73
CA ALA A 343 6.86 -14.22 -19.37
C ALA A 343 8.37 -14.50 -19.33
N ALA A 344 8.89 -14.94 -18.17
CA ALA A 344 10.30 -15.33 -18.03
C ALA A 344 10.68 -16.44 -19.02
N ARG A 345 9.85 -17.49 -19.17
CA ARG A 345 10.12 -18.58 -20.11
C ARG A 345 10.04 -18.13 -21.57
N ILE A 346 9.07 -17.30 -21.92
CA ILE A 346 8.91 -16.74 -23.27
C ILE A 346 10.16 -15.93 -23.65
N VAL A 347 10.58 -15.02 -22.77
CA VAL A 347 11.76 -14.17 -22.98
C VAL A 347 13.05 -14.99 -23.01
N ARG A 348 13.15 -16.04 -22.18
CA ARG A 348 14.32 -16.94 -22.15
C ARG A 348 14.57 -17.69 -23.46
N ARG A 349 13.55 -17.89 -24.31
CA ARG A 349 13.76 -18.49 -25.63
C ARG A 349 14.57 -17.61 -26.57
N ALA A 350 14.42 -16.28 -26.45
CA ALA A 350 15.16 -15.32 -27.27
C ALA A 350 16.49 -14.90 -26.63
N LEU A 351 16.54 -14.80 -25.29
CA LEU A 351 17.75 -14.43 -24.56
C LEU A 351 18.54 -15.67 -24.12
N PHE A 352 19.80 -15.78 -24.52
CA PHE A 352 20.67 -16.95 -24.21
C PHE A 352 21.07 -17.14 -22.74
N SER A 353 20.92 -16.11 -21.89
CA SER A 353 21.22 -16.20 -20.44
C SER A 353 19.94 -16.23 -19.61
N SER A 354 19.91 -17.15 -18.64
CA SER A 354 18.80 -17.35 -17.70
C SER A 354 18.62 -16.16 -16.77
N GLY A 355 19.72 -15.66 -16.19
CA GLY A 355 19.72 -14.48 -15.35
C GLY A 355 19.32 -13.22 -16.13
N ALA A 356 19.80 -13.04 -17.37
CA ALA A 356 19.42 -11.91 -18.20
C ALA A 356 17.93 -11.89 -18.57
N ALA A 357 17.36 -13.06 -18.91
CA ALA A 357 15.94 -13.18 -19.23
C ALA A 357 15.05 -12.83 -18.04
N THR A 358 15.33 -13.41 -16.86
CA THR A 358 14.59 -13.10 -15.65
C THR A 358 14.80 -11.66 -15.20
N ALA A 359 16.01 -11.11 -15.34
CA ALA A 359 16.28 -9.70 -15.07
C ALA A 359 15.43 -8.76 -15.93
N ALA A 360 15.35 -9.01 -17.23
CA ALA A 360 14.54 -8.19 -18.14
C ALA A 360 13.06 -8.23 -17.76
N VAL A 361 12.50 -9.42 -17.52
CA VAL A 361 11.10 -9.58 -17.09
C VAL A 361 10.85 -8.95 -15.72
N TYR A 362 11.76 -9.12 -14.77
CA TYR A 362 11.62 -8.55 -13.43
C TYR A 362 11.69 -7.02 -13.46
N ALA A 363 12.61 -6.45 -14.25
CA ALA A 363 12.70 -5.00 -14.42
C ALA A 363 11.46 -4.41 -15.11
N THR A 364 10.98 -5.00 -16.21
CA THR A 364 9.79 -4.48 -16.91
C THR A 364 8.51 -4.67 -16.11
N ASN A 365 8.33 -5.81 -15.43
CA ASN A 365 7.23 -6.03 -14.49
C ASN A 365 7.25 -4.99 -13.37
N THR A 366 8.43 -4.71 -12.80
CA THR A 366 8.58 -3.74 -11.72
C THR A 366 8.31 -2.31 -12.19
N ALA A 367 8.74 -1.94 -13.40
CA ALA A 367 8.42 -0.64 -13.99
C ALA A 367 6.90 -0.48 -14.26
N GLY A 368 6.25 -1.54 -14.73
CA GLY A 368 4.80 -1.59 -14.86
C GLY A 368 4.11 -1.43 -13.51
N ALA A 369 4.56 -2.16 -12.49
CA ALA A 369 4.07 -2.11 -11.12
C ALA A 369 4.17 -0.71 -10.49
N VAL A 370 5.31 -0.03 -10.69
CA VAL A 370 5.51 1.39 -10.30
C VAL A 370 4.45 2.28 -10.93
N THR A 371 4.28 2.16 -12.26
CA THR A 371 3.30 2.95 -13.00
C THR A 371 1.88 2.66 -12.52
N GLY A 372 1.57 1.38 -12.24
CA GLY A 372 0.27 0.95 -11.72
C GLY A 372 -0.05 1.54 -10.35
N ALA A 373 0.88 1.42 -9.39
CA ALA A 373 0.69 1.97 -8.05
C ALA A 373 0.53 3.49 -8.06
N LEU A 374 1.32 4.20 -8.88
CA LEU A 374 1.22 5.66 -9.02
C LEU A 374 -0.09 6.08 -9.67
N LEU A 375 -0.43 5.52 -10.83
CA LEU A 375 -1.61 5.94 -11.58
C LEU A 375 -2.89 5.61 -10.81
N VAL A 376 -2.96 4.44 -10.18
CA VAL A 376 -4.10 4.04 -9.34
C VAL A 376 -4.21 4.93 -8.12
N GLY A 377 -3.11 5.09 -7.35
CA GLY A 377 -3.11 5.83 -6.09
C GLY A 377 -3.34 7.33 -6.24
N PHE A 378 -2.83 7.96 -7.29
CA PHE A 378 -2.86 9.42 -7.46
C PHE A 378 -3.84 9.95 -8.48
N ALA A 379 -4.28 9.13 -9.43
CA ALA A 379 -5.17 9.58 -10.51
C ALA A 379 -6.50 8.82 -10.52
N LEU A 380 -6.47 7.49 -10.64
CA LEU A 380 -7.72 6.73 -10.82
C LEU A 380 -8.59 6.77 -9.56
N LEU A 381 -8.04 6.51 -8.36
CA LEU A 381 -8.83 6.54 -7.13
C LEU A 381 -9.46 7.90 -6.86
N PRO A 382 -8.73 9.04 -6.91
CA PRO A 382 -9.33 10.34 -6.64
C PRO A 382 -10.31 10.82 -7.72
N ILE A 383 -10.12 10.44 -8.99
CA ILE A 383 -10.95 10.91 -10.11
C ILE A 383 -12.17 10.01 -10.33
N ALA A 384 -11.97 8.70 -10.36
CA ALA A 384 -13.00 7.72 -10.70
C ALA A 384 -13.69 7.11 -9.47
N GLY A 385 -13.06 7.21 -8.30
CA GLY A 385 -13.49 6.50 -7.10
C GLY A 385 -13.01 5.05 -7.07
N LEU A 386 -13.24 4.39 -5.93
CA LEU A 386 -12.70 3.08 -5.64
C LEU A 386 -13.29 1.97 -6.53
N GLU A 387 -14.62 1.94 -6.64
CA GLU A 387 -15.35 0.94 -7.40
C GLU A 387 -14.95 0.97 -8.88
N GLN A 388 -14.96 2.17 -9.48
CA GLN A 388 -14.64 2.35 -10.90
C GLN A 388 -13.17 2.04 -11.22
N THR A 389 -12.28 2.32 -10.29
CA THR A 389 -10.87 1.95 -10.41
C THR A 389 -10.69 0.43 -10.47
N LEU A 390 -11.39 -0.31 -9.60
CA LEU A 390 -11.33 -1.78 -9.60
C LEU A 390 -11.95 -2.39 -10.87
N LEU A 391 -13.05 -1.81 -11.36
CA LEU A 391 -13.64 -2.20 -12.64
C LEU A 391 -12.63 -1.98 -13.78
N PHE A 392 -12.05 -0.78 -13.88
CA PHE A 392 -11.04 -0.45 -14.88
C PHE A 392 -9.85 -1.43 -14.88
N LEU A 393 -9.30 -1.75 -13.71
CA LEU A 393 -8.21 -2.72 -13.58
C LEU A 393 -8.62 -4.13 -14.01
N SER A 394 -9.82 -4.58 -13.64
CA SER A 394 -10.37 -5.88 -14.05
C SER A 394 -10.52 -5.99 -15.55
N LEU A 395 -10.92 -4.89 -16.18
CA LEU A 395 -11.10 -4.81 -17.60
C LEU A 395 -9.76 -4.66 -18.34
N GLY A 396 -8.76 -4.02 -17.71
CA GLY A 396 -7.38 -3.95 -18.19
C GLY A 396 -6.67 -5.31 -18.32
N ALA A 397 -7.20 -6.36 -17.68
CA ALA A 397 -6.68 -7.72 -17.83
C ALA A 397 -7.01 -8.38 -19.18
N PHE A 398 -8.09 -7.97 -19.85
CA PHE A 398 -8.45 -8.55 -21.15
C PHE A 398 -7.54 -8.13 -22.31
N PRO A 399 -7.07 -6.87 -22.42
CA PRO A 399 -6.02 -6.51 -23.36
C PRO A 399 -4.80 -7.42 -23.25
N LEU A 400 -4.36 -7.77 -22.05
CA LEU A 400 -3.26 -8.72 -21.84
C LEU A 400 -3.57 -10.10 -22.46
N ALA A 401 -4.80 -10.57 -22.32
CA ALA A 401 -5.25 -11.82 -22.94
C ALA A 401 -5.24 -11.76 -24.46
N VAL A 402 -5.70 -10.64 -25.03
CA VAL A 402 -5.69 -10.41 -26.49
C VAL A 402 -4.26 -10.38 -27.02
N LEU A 403 -3.35 -9.65 -26.37
CA LEU A 403 -1.94 -9.60 -26.73
C LEU A 403 -1.29 -11.00 -26.73
N ALA A 404 -1.66 -11.83 -25.74
CA ALA A 404 -1.15 -13.19 -25.65
C ALA A 404 -1.67 -14.10 -26.78
N VAL A 405 -2.93 -13.95 -27.18
CA VAL A 405 -3.52 -14.68 -28.31
C VAL A 405 -2.92 -14.21 -29.64
N GLU A 406 -2.77 -12.91 -29.85
CA GLU A 406 -2.16 -12.38 -31.09
C GLU A 406 -0.72 -12.85 -31.27
N ALA A 407 0.06 -12.93 -30.19
CA ALA A 407 1.41 -13.47 -30.22
C ALA A 407 1.46 -14.98 -30.53
N SER A 408 0.32 -15.69 -30.50
CA SER A 408 0.22 -17.13 -30.76
C SER A 408 -0.25 -17.51 -32.17
N VAL A 409 -0.73 -16.55 -32.98
CA VAL A 409 -1.33 -16.81 -34.31
C VAL A 409 -0.55 -16.10 -35.43
N GLU A 410 -0.31 -16.78 -36.56
CA GLU A 410 0.50 -16.27 -37.68
C GLU A 410 -0.13 -15.11 -38.47
N LYS A 411 -1.45 -14.90 -38.38
CA LYS A 411 -2.17 -13.76 -38.97
C LYS A 411 -3.07 -13.10 -37.91
N PRO A 412 -2.82 -11.84 -37.52
CA PRO A 412 -3.70 -11.15 -36.58
C PRO A 412 -5.09 -10.96 -37.21
N LEU A 413 -6.12 -11.44 -36.54
CA LEU A 413 -7.51 -11.35 -37.01
C LEU A 413 -8.12 -10.01 -36.55
N LEU A 414 -8.86 -9.34 -37.46
CA LEU A 414 -9.77 -8.22 -37.15
C LEU A 414 -10.70 -8.48 -35.92
N ARG A 415 -10.88 -9.75 -35.54
CA ARG A 415 -11.65 -10.21 -34.39
C ARG A 415 -11.07 -9.77 -33.03
N SER A 416 -9.75 -9.59 -32.92
CA SER A 416 -9.09 -9.09 -31.71
C SER A 416 -9.48 -7.65 -31.41
N ALA A 417 -9.48 -6.80 -32.44
CA ALA A 417 -9.89 -5.39 -32.35
C ALA A 417 -11.39 -5.28 -32.03
N ALA A 418 -12.24 -6.10 -32.65
CA ALA A 418 -13.67 -6.14 -32.32
C ALA A 418 -13.94 -6.59 -30.88
N LEU A 419 -13.19 -7.58 -30.37
CA LEU A 419 -13.30 -8.03 -28.97
C LEU A 419 -12.82 -6.94 -27.99
N VAL A 420 -11.72 -6.25 -28.28
CA VAL A 420 -11.26 -5.10 -27.49
C VAL A 420 -12.30 -3.99 -27.47
N VAL A 421 -12.95 -3.70 -28.61
CA VAL A 421 -14.02 -2.69 -28.70
C VAL A 421 -15.27 -3.11 -27.93
N VAL A 422 -15.68 -4.38 -28.03
CA VAL A 422 -16.83 -4.92 -27.26
C VAL A 422 -16.53 -4.92 -25.76
N LEU A 423 -15.32 -5.31 -25.36
CA LEU A 423 -14.88 -5.24 -23.98
C LEU A 423 -14.86 -3.80 -23.50
N ALA A 424 -14.26 -2.86 -24.26
CA ALA A 424 -14.26 -1.44 -23.95
C ALA A 424 -15.68 -0.85 -23.84
N PHE A 425 -16.63 -1.30 -24.67
CA PHE A 425 -18.03 -0.90 -24.59
C PHE A 425 -18.71 -1.46 -23.33
N LEU A 426 -18.46 -2.72 -22.97
CA LEU A 426 -18.91 -3.31 -21.70
C LEU A 426 -18.29 -2.60 -20.50
N CYS A 427 -17.00 -2.21 -20.58
CA CYS A 427 -16.34 -1.37 -19.59
C CYS A 427 -17.09 -0.07 -19.38
N LEU A 428 -17.34 0.68 -20.46
CA LEU A 428 -18.00 1.98 -20.44
C LEU A 428 -19.41 1.88 -19.85
N LYS A 429 -20.15 0.81 -20.17
CA LYS A 429 -21.51 0.59 -19.66
C LYS A 429 -21.52 0.21 -18.17
N MET A 430 -20.57 -0.61 -17.73
CA MET A 430 -20.43 -0.96 -16.30
C MET A 430 -19.87 0.20 -15.47
N LEU A 431 -19.10 1.11 -16.09
CA LEU A 431 -18.54 2.28 -15.42
C LEU A 431 -19.59 3.31 -14.94
N HIS A 432 -20.82 3.23 -15.45
CA HIS A 432 -21.89 4.19 -15.17
C HIS A 432 -22.95 3.66 -14.20
N ARG A 433 -22.77 2.45 -13.66
CA ARG A 433 -23.71 1.84 -12.72
C ARG A 433 -23.01 1.63 -11.39
N ASP A 434 -23.61 2.14 -10.31
CA ASP A 434 -23.19 1.78 -8.96
C ASP A 434 -23.55 0.31 -8.73
N VAL A 435 -22.51 -0.51 -8.58
CA VAL A 435 -22.59 -1.93 -8.24
C VAL A 435 -22.66 -2.08 -6.73
N TRP A 436 -22.02 -1.19 -5.97
CA TRP A 436 -21.99 -1.27 -4.52
C TRP A 436 -23.07 -0.43 -3.86
N ASP A 437 -23.67 -1.01 -2.82
CA ASP A 437 -24.35 -0.23 -1.80
C ASP A 437 -23.31 0.56 -0.98
N ARG A 438 -23.09 1.81 -1.38
CA ARG A 438 -22.16 2.74 -0.71
C ARG A 438 -22.55 2.99 0.74
N HIS A 439 -23.84 2.91 1.06
CA HIS A 439 -24.30 3.14 2.42
C HIS A 439 -23.88 1.99 3.32
N LEU A 440 -24.11 0.75 2.87
CA LEU A 440 -23.70 -0.45 3.59
C LEU A 440 -22.18 -0.49 3.85
N LEU A 441 -21.37 -0.08 2.87
CA LEU A 441 -19.91 0.01 3.02
C LEU A 441 -19.48 1.14 3.96
N ALA A 442 -20.26 2.22 4.04
CA ALA A 442 -20.00 3.37 4.91
C ALA A 442 -20.41 3.14 6.39
N MET A 443 -21.03 2.00 6.73
CA MET A 443 -21.42 1.71 8.12
C MET A 443 -20.23 1.35 9.04
N GLY A 444 -19.09 0.91 8.48
CA GLY A 444 -17.88 0.59 9.27
C GLY A 444 -18.05 -0.44 10.38
N ALA A 445 -18.89 -1.45 10.14
CA ALA A 445 -19.28 -2.46 11.12
C ALA A 445 -18.13 -3.25 11.76
N TYR A 446 -16.92 -3.18 11.23
CA TYR A 446 -15.75 -3.85 11.80
C TYR A 446 -15.25 -3.27 13.11
N PHE A 447 -15.49 -1.99 13.36
CA PHE A 447 -14.93 -1.32 14.54
C PHE A 447 -15.83 -1.54 15.75
N SER A 448 -17.13 -1.29 15.59
CA SER A 448 -18.15 -1.50 16.63
C SER A 448 -19.20 -2.53 16.20
N PRO A 449 -18.80 -3.80 15.97
CA PRO A 449 -19.70 -4.80 15.39
C PRO A 449 -20.95 -5.11 16.23
N TRP A 450 -20.88 -4.89 17.54
CA TRP A 450 -22.02 -5.04 18.45
C TRP A 450 -23.15 -4.03 18.18
N ASN A 451 -22.86 -2.86 17.59
CA ASN A 451 -23.91 -1.89 17.23
C ASN A 451 -24.81 -2.37 16.07
N TYR A 452 -24.42 -3.45 15.40
CA TYR A 452 -25.11 -4.01 14.25
C TYR A 452 -25.65 -5.41 14.52
N VAL A 453 -25.75 -5.79 15.80
CA VAL A 453 -26.24 -7.10 16.24
C VAL A 453 -27.28 -6.92 17.35
N GLU A 454 -28.49 -7.41 17.11
CA GLU A 454 -29.60 -7.41 18.07
C GLU A 454 -30.14 -8.85 18.20
N ASP A 455 -30.24 -9.35 19.44
CA ASP A 455 -30.68 -10.72 19.74
C ASP A 455 -29.96 -11.82 18.93
N GLY A 456 -28.67 -11.63 18.67
CA GLY A 456 -27.83 -12.53 17.87
C GLY A 456 -28.09 -12.47 16.36
N ARG A 457 -28.94 -11.55 15.88
CA ARG A 457 -29.20 -11.28 14.47
C ARG A 457 -28.41 -10.07 14.00
N VAL A 458 -27.88 -10.15 12.78
CA VAL A 458 -27.16 -9.04 12.13
C VAL A 458 -28.18 -8.11 11.47
N ILE A 459 -28.18 -6.83 11.87
CA ILE A 459 -29.16 -5.80 11.47
C ILE A 459 -28.53 -4.64 10.69
N ILE A 460 -27.35 -4.85 10.11
CA ILE A 460 -26.60 -3.79 9.41
C ILE A 460 -27.38 -3.16 8.25
N ARG A 461 -28.21 -3.96 7.55
CA ARG A 461 -29.06 -3.47 6.46
C ARG A 461 -30.18 -2.59 6.99
N ASP A 462 -30.87 -3.03 8.03
CA ASP A 462 -31.93 -2.26 8.68
C ASP A 462 -31.39 -0.90 9.18
N ARG A 463 -30.16 -0.89 9.72
CA ARG A 463 -29.46 0.34 10.11
C ARG A 463 -29.14 1.23 8.92
N ALA A 464 -28.58 0.68 7.85
CA ALA A 464 -28.31 1.41 6.62
C ALA A 464 -29.60 1.93 5.95
N GLU A 465 -30.73 1.26 6.09
CA GLU A 465 -32.01 1.77 5.55
C GLU A 465 -32.59 2.90 6.42
N SER A 466 -32.25 2.95 7.71
CA SER A 466 -32.71 3.97 8.65
C SER A 466 -31.94 5.28 8.61
N GLU A 467 -30.71 5.26 8.10
CA GLU A 467 -29.85 6.43 7.98
C GLU A 467 -30.00 7.10 6.59
N GLU A 468 -29.89 8.42 6.52
CA GLU A 468 -29.78 9.17 5.27
C GLU A 468 -28.31 9.50 5.02
N LEU A 469 -27.74 9.01 3.92
CA LEU A 469 -26.37 9.32 3.51
C LEU A 469 -26.31 10.71 2.85
N LEU A 470 -25.80 11.69 3.58
CA LEU A 470 -25.71 13.10 3.15
C LEU A 470 -24.51 13.38 2.25
N TYR A 471 -23.42 12.64 2.48
CA TYR A 471 -22.17 12.82 1.75
C TYR A 471 -21.41 11.50 1.68
N TYR A 472 -20.80 11.22 0.53
CA TYR A 472 -19.89 10.11 0.32
C TYR A 472 -18.86 10.49 -0.72
N HIS A 473 -17.57 10.37 -0.38
CA HIS A 473 -16.49 10.66 -1.31
C HIS A 473 -15.25 9.83 -1.01
N ASP A 474 -14.68 9.22 -2.04
CA ASP A 474 -13.36 8.60 -1.95
C ASP A 474 -12.29 9.69 -2.02
N GLY A 475 -11.71 10.03 -0.87
CA GLY A 475 -10.62 10.99 -0.75
C GLY A 475 -9.25 10.38 -1.09
N LEU A 476 -8.19 11.17 -0.92
CA LEU A 476 -6.82 10.76 -1.25
C LEU A 476 -6.37 9.59 -0.37
N THR A 477 -6.66 9.65 0.92
CA THR A 477 -6.16 8.75 1.99
C THR A 477 -7.24 7.88 2.58
N ALA A 478 -8.49 8.37 2.62
CA ALA A 478 -9.64 7.61 3.13
C ALA A 478 -10.92 7.85 2.31
N THR A 479 -11.93 7.01 2.52
CA THR A 479 -13.31 7.28 2.11
C THR A 479 -14.01 8.06 3.21
N VAL A 480 -14.64 9.18 2.89
CA VAL A 480 -15.32 10.06 3.84
C VAL A 480 -16.82 10.01 3.60
N SER A 481 -17.58 9.85 4.67
CA SER A 481 -19.04 9.92 4.62
C SER A 481 -19.62 10.78 5.75
N ALA A 482 -20.80 11.33 5.50
CA ALA A 482 -21.66 11.90 6.53
C ALA A 482 -23.06 11.33 6.35
N SER A 483 -23.66 10.88 7.45
CA SER A 483 -25.04 10.38 7.49
C SER A 483 -25.82 11.09 8.58
N LYS A 484 -27.15 10.96 8.55
CA LYS A 484 -28.01 11.35 9.66
C LYS A 484 -29.13 10.35 9.91
N LEU A 485 -29.58 10.28 11.14
CA LEU A 485 -30.79 9.55 11.52
C LEU A 485 -32.05 10.44 11.40
N PRO A 486 -33.26 9.86 11.43
CA PRO A 486 -34.51 10.60 11.38
C PRO A 486 -34.72 11.57 12.55
N ASP A 487 -34.04 11.34 13.68
CA ASP A 487 -34.03 12.21 14.84
C ASP A 487 -33.05 13.39 14.72
N GLU A 488 -32.46 13.60 13.54
CA GLU A 488 -31.45 14.60 13.24
C GLU A 488 -30.15 14.42 14.05
N THR A 489 -29.83 13.19 14.46
CA THR A 489 -28.47 12.83 14.88
C THR A 489 -27.58 12.64 13.66
N TYR A 490 -26.49 13.41 13.56
CA TYR A 490 -25.53 13.34 12.46
C TYR A 490 -24.33 12.48 12.85
N TYR A 491 -23.79 11.77 11.86
CA TYR A 491 -22.55 11.00 11.96
C TYR A 491 -21.59 11.46 10.87
N PHE A 492 -20.33 11.59 11.25
CA PHE A 492 -19.20 11.77 10.35
C PHE A 492 -18.33 10.54 10.47
N SER A 493 -18.07 9.90 9.34
CA SER A 493 -17.31 8.67 9.29
C SER A 493 -16.16 8.73 8.30
N ILE A 494 -15.07 8.04 8.66
CA ILE A 494 -13.90 7.85 7.81
C ILE A 494 -13.64 6.35 7.69
N ASN A 495 -13.59 5.86 6.45
CA ASN A 495 -13.51 4.43 6.14
C ASN A 495 -14.60 3.62 6.86
N GLY A 496 -15.80 4.21 6.91
CA GLY A 496 -16.99 3.70 7.59
C GLY A 496 -16.99 3.83 9.10
N LYS A 497 -15.85 4.08 9.74
CA LYS A 497 -15.80 4.27 11.19
C LYS A 497 -16.30 5.66 11.56
N VAL A 498 -17.20 5.74 12.55
CA VAL A 498 -17.69 7.01 13.11
C VAL A 498 -16.57 7.70 13.89
N GLU A 499 -16.28 8.94 13.51
CA GLU A 499 -15.26 9.81 14.10
C GLU A 499 -15.88 10.97 14.88
N ALA A 500 -17.08 11.41 14.49
CA ALA A 500 -17.85 12.39 15.25
C ALA A 500 -19.35 12.12 15.11
N ASP A 501 -20.08 12.38 16.18
CA ASP A 501 -21.52 12.32 16.24
C ASP A 501 -22.10 13.54 16.97
N THR A 502 -23.38 13.84 16.75
CA THR A 502 -24.08 14.95 17.44
C THR A 502 -24.79 14.51 18.73
N THR A 503 -24.54 13.30 19.24
CA THR A 503 -25.10 12.90 20.53
C THR A 503 -24.58 13.81 21.64
N PRO A 504 -25.31 13.97 22.76
CA PRO A 504 -24.86 14.81 23.86
C PRO A 504 -23.44 14.46 24.35
N ARG A 505 -23.10 13.17 24.40
CA ARG A 505 -21.76 12.71 24.80
C ARG A 505 -20.70 13.08 23.77
N GLY A 506 -20.95 12.79 22.48
CA GLY A 506 -20.01 13.10 21.39
C GLY A 506 -19.68 14.60 21.33
N MET A 507 -20.71 15.44 21.44
CA MET A 507 -20.55 16.90 21.43
C MET A 507 -19.79 17.44 22.64
N VAL A 508 -19.97 16.87 23.83
CA VAL A 508 -19.20 17.26 25.02
C VAL A 508 -17.71 16.96 24.82
N VAL A 509 -17.37 15.75 24.37
CA VAL A 509 -15.97 15.35 24.17
C VAL A 509 -15.27 16.28 23.17
N GLN A 510 -15.85 16.47 21.98
CA GLN A 510 -15.28 17.32 20.94
C GLN A 510 -15.11 18.78 21.40
N ARG A 511 -16.13 19.34 22.06
CA ARG A 511 -16.05 20.72 22.58
C ARG A 511 -15.03 20.87 23.70
N MET A 512 -14.86 19.87 24.57
CA MET A 512 -13.88 19.93 25.66
C MET A 512 -12.44 20.01 25.14
N ILE A 513 -12.11 19.30 24.05
CA ILE A 513 -10.76 19.36 23.44
C ILE A 513 -10.43 20.80 23.02
N GLY A 514 -11.43 21.57 22.57
CA GLY A 514 -11.28 23.00 22.25
C GLY A 514 -11.31 23.90 23.49
N HIS A 515 -12.31 23.77 24.37
CA HIS A 515 -12.50 24.70 25.48
C HIS A 515 -11.46 24.54 26.61
N LEU A 516 -11.07 23.31 26.97
CA LEU A 516 -10.14 23.09 28.09
C LEU A 516 -8.81 23.84 27.90
N PRO A 517 -8.04 23.65 26.81
CA PRO A 517 -6.76 24.36 26.67
C PRO A 517 -6.93 25.88 26.60
N MET A 518 -8.01 26.38 26.01
CA MET A 518 -8.27 27.82 25.93
C MET A 518 -8.57 28.43 27.30
N LEU A 519 -9.36 27.74 28.13
CA LEU A 519 -9.67 28.16 29.49
C LEU A 519 -8.45 28.12 30.41
N PHE A 520 -7.63 27.07 30.32
CA PHE A 520 -6.40 26.96 31.13
C PHE A 520 -5.32 27.97 30.71
N HIS A 521 -5.23 28.32 29.43
CA HIS A 521 -4.31 29.36 28.96
C HIS A 521 -4.81 30.78 29.30
N GLY A 522 -6.12 31.01 29.23
CA GLY A 522 -6.80 32.26 29.62
C GLY A 522 -6.67 33.45 28.65
N SER A 523 -5.66 33.47 27.78
CA SER A 523 -5.42 34.58 26.83
C SER A 523 -4.78 34.15 25.49
N ALA A 524 -5.07 32.93 25.02
CA ALA A 524 -4.46 32.37 23.81
C ALA A 524 -4.84 33.18 22.55
N LYS A 525 -3.85 33.53 21.73
CA LYS A 525 -4.00 34.33 20.50
C LYS A 525 -3.67 33.53 19.25
N LYS A 526 -2.65 32.68 19.29
CA LYS A 526 -2.26 31.80 18.16
C LYS A 526 -2.63 30.38 18.49
N VAL A 527 -3.57 29.82 17.74
CA VAL A 527 -4.13 28.49 17.99
C VAL A 527 -3.94 27.60 16.77
N LEU A 528 -3.46 26.39 17.02
CA LEU A 528 -3.36 25.32 16.04
C LEU A 528 -4.30 24.18 16.43
N ASN A 529 -5.08 23.71 15.47
CA ASN A 529 -5.84 22.48 15.57
C ASN A 529 -5.29 21.43 14.59
N ILE A 530 -5.05 20.20 15.06
CA ILE A 530 -4.61 19.08 14.22
C ILE A 530 -5.76 18.10 14.08
N GLY A 531 -6.25 17.93 12.84
CA GLY A 531 -7.47 17.20 12.50
C GLY A 531 -8.68 18.10 12.47
N LEU A 532 -9.28 18.32 11.29
CA LEU A 532 -10.50 19.13 11.15
C LEU A 532 -11.73 18.35 11.64
N GLY A 533 -11.86 17.09 11.20
CA GLY A 533 -13.03 16.27 11.46
C GLY A 533 -14.35 16.96 11.08
N ALA A 534 -15.38 16.81 11.91
CA ALA A 534 -16.64 17.55 11.76
C ALA A 534 -16.52 19.06 12.08
N GLY A 535 -15.34 19.53 12.50
CA GLY A 535 -15.04 20.92 12.81
C GLY A 535 -15.47 21.37 14.21
N VAL A 536 -16.06 20.51 15.05
CA VAL A 536 -16.61 20.91 16.36
C VAL A 536 -15.52 21.39 17.31
N THR A 537 -14.40 20.66 17.42
CA THR A 537 -13.22 21.06 18.21
C THR A 537 -12.67 22.41 17.75
N LEU A 538 -12.46 22.56 16.44
CA LEU A 538 -12.02 23.81 15.83
C LEU A 538 -13.00 24.96 16.06
N GLY A 539 -14.31 24.68 15.99
CA GLY A 539 -15.38 25.62 16.27
C GLY A 539 -15.34 26.14 17.71
N ALA A 540 -15.13 25.25 18.67
CA ALA A 540 -14.95 25.63 20.08
C ALA A 540 -13.73 26.56 20.26
N LEU A 541 -12.59 26.25 19.63
CA LEU A 541 -11.41 27.12 19.62
C LEU A 541 -11.70 28.50 19.00
N GLY A 542 -12.49 28.53 17.93
CA GLY A 542 -12.89 29.75 17.22
C GLY A 542 -13.86 30.66 17.99
N THR A 543 -14.41 30.23 19.13
CA THR A 543 -15.28 31.07 19.97
C THR A 543 -14.52 32.10 20.82
N TYR A 544 -13.19 31.97 20.91
CA TYR A 544 -12.33 32.86 21.68
C TYR A 544 -11.73 33.97 20.81
N PRO A 545 -11.27 35.09 21.40
CA PRO A 545 -10.70 36.21 20.65
C PRO A 545 -9.27 35.93 20.14
N VAL A 546 -9.10 34.88 19.35
CA VAL A 546 -7.83 34.47 18.73
C VAL A 546 -7.41 35.46 17.65
N GLU A 547 -6.12 35.63 17.40
CA GLU A 547 -5.56 36.41 16.28
C GLU A 547 -5.26 35.50 15.07
N CYS A 548 -4.93 34.23 15.32
CA CYS A 548 -4.65 33.23 14.30
C CYS A 548 -5.30 31.90 14.69
N LEU A 549 -6.07 31.32 13.76
CA LEU A 549 -6.69 30.01 13.92
C LEU A 549 -6.25 29.12 12.75
N ASP A 550 -5.25 28.28 12.99
CA ASP A 550 -4.77 27.32 11.99
C ASP A 550 -5.45 25.97 12.22
N THR A 551 -5.84 25.29 11.14
CA THR A 551 -6.20 23.87 11.19
C THR A 551 -5.40 23.08 10.17
N VAL A 552 -4.87 21.93 10.57
CA VAL A 552 -4.15 21.03 9.67
C VAL A 552 -4.98 19.76 9.46
N GLU A 553 -5.38 19.53 8.22
CA GLU A 553 -6.22 18.40 7.81
C GLU A 553 -5.51 17.57 6.74
N ILE A 554 -5.42 16.26 6.93
CA ILE A 554 -4.72 15.38 5.99
C ILE A 554 -5.59 15.02 4.77
N GLU A 555 -6.91 15.04 4.92
CA GLU A 555 -7.89 14.65 3.91
C GLU A 555 -8.75 15.86 3.49
N PRO A 556 -8.44 16.51 2.35
CA PRO A 556 -9.14 17.73 1.93
C PRO A 556 -10.67 17.60 1.84
N VAL A 557 -11.17 16.42 1.47
CA VAL A 557 -12.62 16.19 1.29
C VAL A 557 -13.41 16.24 2.61
N VAL A 558 -12.74 16.14 3.77
CA VAL A 558 -13.36 16.34 5.10
C VAL A 558 -13.94 17.76 5.25
N THR A 559 -13.42 18.73 4.50
CA THR A 559 -13.94 20.11 4.49
C THR A 559 -15.43 20.17 4.16
N ALA A 560 -15.92 19.30 3.26
CA ALA A 560 -17.33 19.23 2.92
C ALA A 560 -18.19 18.80 4.12
N VAL A 561 -17.69 17.88 4.94
CA VAL A 561 -18.38 17.44 6.16
C VAL A 561 -18.45 18.58 7.18
N ALA A 562 -17.36 19.30 7.41
CA ALA A 562 -17.36 20.47 8.31
C ALA A 562 -18.36 21.55 7.84
N LEU A 563 -18.59 21.70 6.54
CA LEU A 563 -19.63 22.60 6.01
C LEU A 563 -21.06 22.07 6.24
N ILE A 564 -21.29 20.76 6.09
CA ILE A 564 -22.58 20.13 6.44
C ILE A 564 -22.89 20.35 7.93
N TRP A 565 -21.87 20.28 8.78
CA TRP A 565 -21.96 20.41 10.23
C TRP A 565 -21.96 21.85 10.75
N ARG A 566 -22.17 22.85 9.87
CA ARG A 566 -22.08 24.29 10.19
C ARG A 566 -22.83 24.70 11.47
N ARG A 567 -24.00 24.08 11.71
CA ARG A 567 -24.85 24.35 12.88
C ARG A 567 -24.22 23.91 14.20
N PHE A 568 -23.37 22.88 14.18
CA PHE A 568 -22.81 22.25 15.37
C PHE A 568 -21.39 22.75 15.69
N ASN A 569 -20.69 23.29 14.70
CA ASN A 569 -19.30 23.73 14.79
C ASN A 569 -19.11 25.26 14.71
N HIS A 570 -20.15 26.04 15.01
CA HIS A 570 -20.13 27.51 14.97
C HIS A 570 -19.79 28.11 13.60
N GLY A 571 -20.00 27.35 12.52
CA GLY A 571 -19.66 27.75 11.17
C GLY A 571 -18.19 28.10 10.98
N VAL A 572 -17.30 27.39 11.68
CA VAL A 572 -15.88 27.75 11.78
C VAL A 572 -15.15 27.82 10.44
N MET A 573 -15.62 27.09 9.43
CA MET A 573 -15.08 27.17 8.07
C MET A 573 -15.23 28.56 7.42
N LEU A 574 -16.11 29.42 7.95
CA LEU A 574 -16.31 30.80 7.52
C LEU A 574 -15.61 31.81 8.44
N HIS A 575 -14.87 31.34 9.46
CA HIS A 575 -14.22 32.21 10.42
C HIS A 575 -13.11 33.04 9.74
N PRO A 576 -13.09 34.38 9.90
CA PRO A 576 -12.20 35.25 9.12
C PRO A 576 -10.71 35.07 9.41
N LYS A 577 -10.37 34.46 10.56
CA LYS A 577 -8.99 34.18 10.98
C LYS A 577 -8.58 32.73 10.75
N LEU A 578 -9.46 31.91 10.16
CA LEU A 578 -9.17 30.52 9.87
C LEU A 578 -8.22 30.41 8.69
N ARG A 579 -7.17 29.62 8.84
CA ARG A 579 -6.35 29.12 7.74
C ARG A 579 -6.35 27.59 7.77
N THR A 580 -6.88 26.99 6.71
CA THR A 580 -6.87 25.54 6.50
C THR A 580 -5.61 25.13 5.76
N ILE A 581 -4.88 24.17 6.33
CA ILE A 581 -3.61 23.65 5.81
C ILE A 581 -3.83 22.17 5.49
N TRP A 582 -3.92 21.84 4.20
CA TRP A 582 -4.09 20.44 3.78
C TRP A 582 -2.77 19.69 3.82
N TRP A 583 -2.44 19.10 4.96
CA TRP A 583 -1.16 18.43 5.20
C TRP A 583 -1.23 17.41 6.33
N ASP A 584 -0.17 16.59 6.46
CA ASP A 584 0.03 15.74 7.63
C ASP A 584 0.41 16.60 8.85
N GLY A 585 -0.39 16.55 9.93
CA GLY A 585 -0.23 17.38 11.12
C GLY A 585 1.14 17.24 11.81
N ARG A 586 1.67 16.02 11.86
CA ARG A 586 2.99 15.76 12.42
C ARG A 586 4.09 16.35 11.55
N ASN A 587 3.99 16.19 10.23
CA ASN A 587 4.95 16.71 9.29
C ASN A 587 4.89 18.25 9.22
N TYR A 588 3.71 18.84 9.34
CA TYR A 588 3.52 20.29 9.45
C TYR A 588 4.28 20.83 10.66
N LEU A 589 4.01 20.29 11.86
CA LEU A 589 4.71 20.70 13.08
C LEU A 589 6.22 20.45 12.98
N PHE A 590 6.67 19.37 12.34
CA PHE A 590 8.10 19.11 12.17
C PHE A 590 8.79 20.19 11.30
N CYS A 591 8.08 20.75 10.32
CA CYS A 591 8.70 21.61 9.33
C CYS A 591 8.43 23.11 9.52
N THR A 592 7.33 23.46 10.18
CA THR A 592 6.94 24.87 10.41
C THR A 592 7.95 25.60 11.31
N THR A 593 7.89 26.92 11.28
CA THR A 593 8.55 27.81 12.25
C THR A 593 7.55 28.57 13.10
N ASN A 594 6.25 28.40 12.84
CA ASN A 594 5.19 29.05 13.61
C ASN A 594 5.11 28.46 15.02
N THR A 595 4.96 29.34 16.00
CA THR A 595 4.68 28.94 17.39
C THR A 595 3.24 29.32 17.78
N TYR A 596 2.69 28.56 18.71
CA TYR A 596 1.28 28.63 19.12
C TYR A 596 1.15 28.71 20.64
N ASP A 597 0.12 29.40 21.09
CA ASP A 597 -0.28 29.45 22.50
C ASP A 597 -1.04 28.18 22.89
N VAL A 598 -1.85 27.67 21.95
CA VAL A 598 -2.60 26.42 22.11
C VAL A 598 -2.41 25.53 20.89
N ILE A 599 -2.08 24.26 21.13
CA ILE A 599 -2.14 23.19 20.14
C ILE A 599 -3.19 22.18 20.60
N ALA A 600 -4.33 22.13 19.93
CA ALA A 600 -5.32 21.06 20.09
C ALA A 600 -5.06 19.97 19.04
N SER A 601 -5.04 18.72 19.45
CA SER A 601 -4.90 17.58 18.55
C SER A 601 -6.05 16.60 18.76
N ASP A 602 -6.85 16.45 17.72
CA ASP A 602 -8.04 15.61 17.68
C ASP A 602 -7.91 14.58 16.53
N PRO A 603 -6.96 13.63 16.63
CA PRO A 603 -6.72 12.65 15.57
C PRO A 603 -7.55 11.37 15.78
N PHE A 604 -7.51 10.48 14.79
CA PHE A 604 -8.02 9.11 14.91
C PHE A 604 -7.29 8.30 16.01
N GLU A 605 -7.88 7.16 16.37
CA GLU A 605 -7.31 6.25 17.36
C GLU A 605 -5.94 5.71 16.94
N PRO A 606 -5.03 5.45 17.91
CA PRO A 606 -3.70 4.91 17.64
C PRO A 606 -3.69 3.56 16.89
N VAL A 607 -4.80 2.82 16.90
CA VAL A 607 -4.92 1.54 16.18
C VAL A 607 -4.99 1.74 14.65
N VAL A 608 -5.42 2.91 14.20
CA VAL A 608 -5.55 3.29 12.79
C VAL A 608 -4.17 3.57 12.20
N GLY A 609 -3.90 2.96 11.04
CA GLY A 609 -2.64 3.13 10.31
C GLY A 609 -2.35 4.61 10.00
N GLY A 610 -1.23 5.13 10.50
CA GLY A 610 -0.81 6.52 10.31
C GLY A 610 -1.09 7.42 11.52
N ALA A 611 -2.27 7.30 12.13
CA ALA A 611 -2.68 8.11 13.29
C ALA A 611 -1.77 7.89 14.52
N ALA A 612 -1.31 6.64 14.72
CA ALA A 612 -0.36 6.28 15.77
C ALA A 612 0.88 7.19 15.85
N GLN A 613 1.29 7.83 14.75
CA GLN A 613 2.46 8.70 14.75
C GLN A 613 2.24 10.03 15.49
N LEU A 614 0.98 10.47 15.66
CA LEU A 614 0.61 11.61 16.50
C LEU A 614 0.66 11.29 18.01
N PHE A 615 0.90 10.03 18.37
CA PHE A 615 1.01 9.56 19.75
C PHE A 615 2.45 9.14 20.12
N THR A 616 3.45 9.71 19.45
CA THR A 616 4.87 9.36 19.64
C THR A 616 5.62 10.41 20.45
N VAL A 617 6.68 9.98 21.16
CA VAL A 617 7.57 10.90 21.90
C VAL A 617 8.14 11.97 20.96
N GLU A 618 8.51 11.59 19.74
CA GLU A 618 9.02 12.52 18.73
C GLU A 618 7.98 13.59 18.35
N HIS A 619 6.71 13.22 18.24
CA HIS A 619 5.65 14.17 17.95
C HIS A 619 5.42 15.13 19.10
N PHE A 620 5.27 14.64 20.34
CA PHE A 620 5.03 15.50 21.50
C PHE A 620 6.20 16.45 21.79
N ARG A 621 7.45 16.00 21.61
CA ARG A 621 8.63 16.88 21.66
C ARG A 621 8.60 17.96 20.59
N THR A 622 8.16 17.61 19.38
CA THR A 622 8.01 18.58 18.28
C THR A 622 6.90 19.59 18.58
N ALA A 623 5.76 19.14 19.10
CA ALA A 623 4.66 20.03 19.52
C ALA A 623 5.12 20.98 20.63
N ARG A 624 5.81 20.47 21.66
CA ARG A 624 6.40 21.28 22.74
C ARG A 624 7.36 22.35 22.23
N ALA A 625 8.18 22.04 21.22
CA ALA A 625 9.09 23.00 20.61
C ALA A 625 8.38 24.13 19.84
N HIS A 626 7.10 23.96 19.51
CA HIS A 626 6.26 24.97 18.83
C HIS A 626 5.22 25.61 19.76
N LEU A 627 5.28 25.35 21.07
CA LEU A 627 4.51 26.09 22.05
C LEU A 627 5.26 27.36 22.46
N ASN A 628 4.54 28.48 22.52
CA ASN A 628 5.04 29.70 23.16
C ASN A 628 5.26 29.45 24.67
N PRO A 629 6.03 30.31 25.37
CA PRO A 629 6.14 30.23 26.83
C PRO A 629 4.77 30.24 27.50
N GLY A 630 4.48 29.23 28.32
CA GLY A 630 3.15 29.04 28.94
C GLY A 630 2.10 28.39 28.04
N GLY A 631 2.46 28.03 26.81
CA GLY A 631 1.57 27.39 25.86
C GLY A 631 1.12 25.99 26.29
N ILE A 632 -0.06 25.58 25.81
CA ILE A 632 -0.73 24.34 26.21
C ILE A 632 -0.98 23.45 24.99
N MET A 633 -0.65 22.17 25.12
CA MET A 633 -1.12 21.13 24.19
C MET A 633 -2.27 20.35 24.82
N CYS A 634 -3.37 20.17 24.08
CA CYS A 634 -4.45 19.26 24.43
C CYS A 634 -4.49 18.12 23.40
N GLN A 635 -4.35 16.88 23.87
CA GLN A 635 -4.34 15.68 23.04
C GLN A 635 -5.56 14.84 23.38
N TRP A 636 -6.39 14.53 22.38
CA TRP A 636 -7.45 13.54 22.55
C TRP A 636 -6.87 12.13 22.76
N ILE A 637 -7.48 11.37 23.67
CA ILE A 637 -7.12 9.98 23.97
C ILE A 637 -8.40 9.12 24.00
N PRO A 638 -8.49 8.06 23.18
CA PRO A 638 -9.59 7.11 23.22
C PRO A 638 -9.43 6.17 24.41
N THR A 639 -10.02 6.52 25.55
CA THR A 639 -9.94 5.67 26.76
C THR A 639 -10.84 4.43 26.66
N TYR A 640 -11.75 4.38 25.69
CA TYR A 640 -12.53 3.18 25.38
C TYR A 640 -11.67 2.17 24.61
N GLU A 641 -11.89 0.88 24.86
CA GLU A 641 -11.22 -0.23 24.12
C GLU A 641 -9.69 -0.25 24.21
N MET A 642 -9.13 0.45 25.19
CA MET A 642 -7.70 0.52 25.46
C MET A 642 -7.35 -0.27 26.72
N SER A 643 -6.27 -1.06 26.68
CA SER A 643 -5.76 -1.71 27.89
C SER A 643 -5.12 -0.70 28.84
N GLU A 644 -5.12 -0.97 30.14
CA GLU A 644 -4.43 -0.12 31.13
C GLU A 644 -2.94 0.07 30.78
N ARG A 645 -2.31 -0.97 30.25
CA ARG A 645 -0.91 -0.92 29.78
C ARG A 645 -0.73 0.07 28.63
N ASP A 646 -1.60 0.04 27.64
CA ASP A 646 -1.51 0.93 26.48
C ASP A 646 -1.81 2.38 26.88
N TYR A 647 -2.81 2.59 27.74
CA TYR A 647 -3.10 3.90 28.32
C TYR A 647 -1.89 4.47 29.09
N GLY A 648 -1.30 3.68 29.99
CA GLY A 648 -0.11 4.06 30.73
C GLY A 648 1.09 4.35 29.81
N CYS A 649 1.24 3.62 28.72
CA CYS A 649 2.25 3.87 27.69
C CYS A 649 2.04 5.23 27.01
N LEU A 650 0.81 5.55 26.62
CA LEU A 650 0.47 6.83 25.98
C LEU A 650 0.68 8.01 26.92
N VAL A 651 0.22 7.90 28.17
CA VAL A 651 0.42 8.95 29.18
C VAL A 651 1.91 9.18 29.44
N LYS A 652 2.69 8.09 29.62
CA LYS A 652 4.14 8.20 29.78
C LYS A 652 4.80 8.87 28.57
N THR A 653 4.34 8.54 27.37
CA THR A 653 4.82 9.12 26.12
C THR A 653 4.51 10.61 26.02
N PHE A 654 3.32 11.05 26.46
CA PHE A 654 2.91 12.46 26.47
C PHE A 654 3.68 13.31 27.47
N VAL A 655 4.03 12.75 28.64
CA VAL A 655 4.73 13.47 29.72
C VAL A 655 6.26 13.52 29.50
N THR A 656 6.80 12.69 28.59
CA THR A 656 8.25 12.61 28.27
C THR A 656 8.69 13.73 27.32
#